data_AF-A0A3C0VSU5-F1
#
_entry.id   AF-A0A3C0VSU5-F1
#
_cell.length_a   1.000
_cell.length_b   1.000
_cell.length_c   1.000
_cell.angle_alpha   90.00
_cell.angle_beta   90.00
_cell.angle_gamma   90.00
#
_symmetry.space_group_name_H-M   'P 1'
#
loop_
_entity.id
_entity.type
_entity.pdbx_description
1 polymer ?
#
loop_
_entity_poly.entity_id
_entity_poly.type
_entity_poly.pdbx_seq_one_letter_code
_entity_poly.pdbx_strand_id
1 'polypeptide(L)'
;MWPVDSSEITKTHLSQCRDKGVKRMAITYSDISYDVVALVLVAILLLVYQGKKGGLVHAYNVCFWIMDMVVLTCITHIGLYFSIIAKGSKILIYSLAVINPVCIIILMGLFNAFIVYLIGEDFLVDFRHHLYVLAPSAIVAGLYILSPWFGFMFSFDKKYNMISGPFKPAVYVLALYLAICWMLVMLLYHKVTDKRTKLYIHVLVFNMILAGAVSYIFNRNDVIPFATVLVVMLVLYSLKSPEDVYDSSNAMHKSYLVENASLEYSRNRQFATIFLTLHDLDIMNDSFGEIDVNSTLRSINQFITGIKRGIRVYRLDNLTFAIFLQYKKKDKVIKVRESIMDRFLDEWRVDDVPVRIPISMATLYAPEDAEGIDDYKGMLRFFTANKLEIGQNVEAAIYKREDKEAEILEAVRVATKEHNFEVYYQPIYSTKDKSIVAAEALIRLKDPKLGFISPEIFIPLAEREGYILEIGRFVFVQVCDFISKYKLAEKGIKYIEVNLSAIQCMQYELADEFMNIMKQYEIHPNQINFEITETSAMTTNAAVSLNINSFVDNGIDLSLDDYGTGYSNISYLYHLPFSIIKIDKSILWSADKNAKANITLANIFNMAKKLDMHIVVEGVETEEQIKKLISLKCDYFQGYYFSKPIPGEAFVKYIDEFVLPEVCM
;
A
#
# COMPACT_ATOMS: atom_id res chain seq x y z
N MET A 1 -71.69 3.25 15.48
CA MET A 1 -73.01 3.54 14.89
C MET A 1 -72.83 4.76 13.99
N TRP A 2 -73.44 4.75 12.81
CA TRP A 2 -73.20 5.56 11.59
C TRP A 2 -72.19 4.96 10.61
N PRO A 3 -72.66 4.22 9.58
CA PRO A 3 -71.87 3.93 8.39
C PRO A 3 -71.99 5.12 7.43
N VAL A 4 -70.87 5.62 6.93
CA VAL A 4 -70.87 6.50 5.75
C VAL A 4 -70.27 5.70 4.62
N ASP A 5 -71.11 5.40 3.65
CA ASP A 5 -70.83 4.59 2.47
C ASP A 5 -69.82 5.32 1.56
N SER A 6 -68.56 4.89 1.57
CA SER A 6 -67.48 5.45 0.74
C SER A 6 -67.59 5.06 -0.73
N SER A 7 -68.63 4.30 -1.13
CA SER A 7 -68.81 3.82 -2.49
C SER A 7 -69.65 4.74 -3.40
N GLU A 8 -70.42 5.67 -2.81
CA GLU A 8 -71.28 6.59 -3.58
C GLU A 8 -70.56 7.85 -4.07
N ILE A 9 -69.52 8.31 -3.37
CA ILE A 9 -68.76 9.53 -3.73
C ILE A 9 -67.82 9.29 -4.93
N THR A 10 -67.32 8.06 -5.09
CA THR A 10 -66.38 7.71 -6.18
C THR A 10 -67.08 7.53 -7.53
N LYS A 11 -68.35 7.12 -7.56
CA LYS A 11 -69.10 6.88 -8.82
C LYS A 11 -69.68 8.15 -9.43
N THR A 12 -70.04 9.16 -8.63
CA THR A 12 -70.59 10.42 -9.16
C THR A 12 -69.52 11.34 -9.78
N HIS A 13 -68.24 11.21 -9.38
CA HIS A 13 -67.15 12.03 -9.91
C HIS A 13 -66.53 11.52 -11.23
N LEU A 14 -66.61 10.22 -11.52
CA LEU A 14 -66.07 9.63 -12.75
C LEU A 14 -66.97 9.82 -13.97
N SER A 15 -68.28 10.06 -13.80
CA SER A 15 -69.22 10.23 -14.92
C SER A 15 -69.27 11.64 -15.51
N GLN A 16 -68.83 12.68 -14.79
CA GLN A 16 -68.90 14.08 -15.25
C GLN A 16 -67.66 14.59 -16.01
N CYS A 17 -66.58 13.81 -16.12
CA CYS A 17 -65.35 14.23 -16.80
C CYS A 17 -65.20 13.73 -18.26
N ARG A 18 -66.25 13.12 -18.85
CA ARG A 18 -66.17 12.57 -20.21
C ARG A 18 -66.54 13.53 -21.34
N ASP A 19 -67.09 14.71 -21.04
CA ASP A 19 -67.41 15.72 -22.05
C ASP A 19 -66.43 16.89 -22.02
N LYS A 20 -65.78 17.09 -23.17
CA LYS A 20 -64.69 18.05 -23.53
C LYS A 20 -63.28 17.46 -23.39
N GLY A 21 -62.73 17.08 -24.54
CA GLY A 21 -61.45 16.38 -24.75
C GLY A 21 -60.17 17.10 -24.34
N VAL A 22 -60.06 17.50 -23.07
CA VAL A 22 -58.79 17.80 -22.40
C VAL A 22 -58.85 17.08 -21.05
N LYS A 23 -58.07 16.00 -20.87
CA LYS A 23 -57.91 15.32 -19.58
C LYS A 23 -57.30 16.29 -18.57
N ARG A 24 -58.12 17.09 -17.87
CA ARG A 24 -57.72 17.86 -16.70
C ARG A 24 -57.86 16.95 -15.48
N MET A 25 -56.74 16.40 -15.00
CA MET A 25 -56.69 15.62 -13.75
C MET A 25 -56.88 16.58 -12.57
N ALA A 26 -57.93 16.35 -11.77
CA ALA A 26 -58.10 17.00 -10.47
C ALA A 26 -57.00 16.52 -9.51
N ILE A 27 -56.47 17.43 -8.69
CA ILE A 27 -55.45 17.10 -7.69
C ILE A 27 -56.16 16.66 -6.42
N THR A 28 -55.99 15.39 -6.04
CA THR A 28 -56.64 14.77 -4.89
C THR A 28 -55.82 15.03 -3.62
N TYR A 29 -56.17 16.08 -2.88
CA TYR A 29 -55.75 16.29 -1.49
C TYR A 29 -56.67 15.50 -0.56
N SER A 30 -56.71 14.17 -0.68
CA SER A 30 -57.67 13.33 0.08
C SER A 30 -57.07 12.65 1.30
N ASP A 31 -55.76 12.73 1.51
CA ASP A 31 -55.06 11.93 2.51
C ASP A 31 -53.74 12.59 2.94
N ILE A 32 -53.46 12.57 4.25
CA ILE A 32 -52.27 13.14 4.91
C ILE A 32 -51.42 12.06 5.60
N SER A 33 -51.72 10.78 5.37
CA SER A 33 -51.07 9.65 6.03
C SER A 33 -49.54 9.65 5.85
N TYR A 34 -49.04 9.94 4.65
CA TYR A 34 -47.60 10.03 4.39
C TYR A 34 -46.92 11.18 5.13
N ASP A 35 -47.59 12.33 5.27
CA ASP A 35 -47.05 13.47 6.03
C ASP A 35 -46.93 13.14 7.52
N VAL A 36 -47.97 12.51 8.10
CA VAL A 36 -47.96 12.12 9.51
C VAL A 36 -46.84 11.11 9.77
N VAL A 37 -46.68 10.11 8.90
CA VAL A 37 -45.59 9.13 9.03
C VAL A 37 -44.22 9.79 8.87
N ALA A 38 -44.05 10.70 7.90
CA ALA A 38 -42.81 11.44 7.70
C ALA A 38 -42.43 12.27 8.95
N LEU A 39 -43.40 12.96 9.56
CA LEU A 39 -43.18 13.75 10.78
C LEU A 39 -42.77 12.88 11.97
N VAL A 40 -43.40 11.71 12.15
CA VAL A 40 -43.03 10.75 13.20
C VAL A 40 -41.59 10.26 12.99
N LEU A 41 -41.22 9.93 11.75
CA LEU A 41 -39.86 9.50 11.44
C LEU A 41 -38.83 10.62 11.66
N VAL A 42 -39.13 11.87 11.30
CA VAL A 42 -38.22 13.01 11.58
C VAL A 42 -38.04 13.19 13.09
N ALA A 43 -39.11 13.07 13.90
CA ALA A 43 -39.00 13.16 15.35
C ALA A 43 -38.05 12.09 15.93
N ILE A 44 -38.14 10.85 15.43
CA ILE A 44 -37.21 9.77 15.82
C ILE A 44 -35.77 10.11 15.40
N LEU A 45 -35.57 10.63 14.18
CA LEU A 45 -34.24 10.99 13.69
C LEU A 45 -33.61 12.14 14.46
N LEU A 46 -34.40 13.12 14.91
CA LEU A 46 -33.90 14.22 15.75
C LEU A 46 -33.40 13.72 17.11
N LEU A 47 -34.02 12.68 17.69
CA LEU A 47 -33.52 12.03 18.91
C LEU A 47 -32.18 11.33 18.67
N VAL A 48 -32.05 10.59 17.56
CA VAL A 48 -30.79 9.93 17.16
C VAL A 48 -29.69 10.97 16.87
N TYR A 49 -30.05 12.08 16.23
CA TYR A 49 -29.13 13.16 15.90
C TYR A 49 -28.50 13.80 17.15
N GLN A 50 -29.26 13.97 18.24
CA GLN A 50 -28.74 14.52 19.50
C GLN A 50 -27.63 13.66 20.11
N GLY A 51 -27.69 12.34 19.94
CA GLY A 51 -26.67 11.40 20.42
C GLY A 51 -25.40 11.31 19.57
N LYS A 52 -25.36 11.91 18.37
CA LYS A 52 -24.22 11.84 17.44
C LYS A 52 -23.45 13.18 17.31
N LYS A 53 -23.65 14.11 18.25
CA LYS A 53 -22.98 15.42 18.22
C LYS A 53 -21.47 15.28 18.45
N GLY A 54 -20.69 15.45 17.39
CA GLY A 54 -19.31 15.96 17.49
C GLY A 54 -18.30 15.33 16.55
N GLY A 55 -18.22 15.72 15.27
CA GLY A 55 -16.99 15.47 14.49
C GLY A 55 -17.08 15.45 12.96
N LEU A 56 -18.27 15.42 12.35
CA LEU A 56 -18.45 15.63 10.89
C LEU A 56 -19.44 16.78 10.64
N VAL A 57 -19.03 18.02 10.92
CA VAL A 57 -19.95 19.16 11.10
C VAL A 57 -20.84 19.41 9.87
N HIS A 58 -20.32 19.28 8.64
CA HIS A 58 -21.06 19.72 7.45
C HIS A 58 -22.14 18.74 6.97
N ALA A 59 -21.86 17.44 6.85
CA ALA A 59 -22.85 16.46 6.38
C ALA A 59 -24.03 16.34 7.37
N TYR A 60 -23.74 16.36 8.67
CA TYR A 60 -24.78 16.37 9.71
C TYR A 60 -25.61 17.65 9.68
N ASN A 61 -25.01 18.82 9.41
CA ASN A 61 -25.75 20.07 9.25
C ASN A 61 -26.69 20.01 8.04
N VAL A 62 -26.24 19.47 6.90
CA VAL A 62 -27.11 19.33 5.72
C VAL A 62 -28.25 18.34 5.98
N CYS A 63 -28.01 17.21 6.66
CA CYS A 63 -29.09 16.32 7.10
C CYS A 63 -30.11 17.04 7.98
N PHE A 64 -29.65 17.88 8.90
CA PHE A 64 -30.52 18.69 9.76
C PHE A 64 -31.41 19.63 8.92
N TRP A 65 -30.81 20.35 7.95
CA TRP A 65 -31.55 21.27 7.08
C TRP A 65 -32.57 20.52 6.19
N ILE A 66 -32.23 19.31 5.74
CA ILE A 66 -33.16 18.45 5.00
C ILE A 66 -34.35 18.05 5.92
N MET A 67 -34.10 17.65 7.17
CA MET A 67 -35.16 17.30 8.12
C MET A 67 -36.09 18.48 8.40
N ASP A 68 -35.56 19.69 8.62
CA ASP A 68 -36.37 20.90 8.81
C ASP A 68 -37.25 21.20 7.60
N MET A 69 -36.71 21.05 6.39
CA MET A 69 -37.45 21.26 5.15
C MET A 69 -38.53 20.20 4.91
N VAL A 70 -38.32 18.96 5.33
CA VAL A 70 -39.38 17.93 5.34
C VAL A 70 -40.51 18.38 6.27
N VAL A 71 -40.18 18.79 7.50
CA VAL A 71 -41.20 19.24 8.48
C VAL A 71 -42.02 20.39 7.92
N LEU A 72 -41.36 21.40 7.35
CA LEU A 72 -42.03 22.54 6.72
C LEU A 72 -42.93 22.10 5.55
N THR A 73 -42.47 21.15 4.73
CA THR A 73 -43.26 20.60 3.61
C THR A 73 -44.50 19.87 4.12
N CYS A 74 -44.38 19.02 5.13
CA CYS A 74 -45.51 18.30 5.71
C CYS A 74 -46.53 19.24 6.36
N ILE A 75 -46.08 20.22 7.16
CA ILE A 75 -46.95 21.19 7.81
C ILE A 75 -47.73 22.01 6.77
N THR A 76 -47.06 22.45 5.70
CA THR A 76 -47.73 23.23 4.65
C THR A 76 -48.71 22.40 3.83
N HIS A 77 -48.43 21.10 3.60
CA HIS A 77 -49.37 20.19 2.94
C HIS A 77 -50.60 19.91 3.80
N ILE A 78 -50.41 19.59 5.09
CA ILE A 78 -51.49 19.38 6.05
C ILE A 78 -52.33 20.66 6.19
N GLY A 79 -51.69 21.82 6.28
CA GLY A 79 -52.37 23.11 6.32
C GLY A 79 -53.21 23.37 5.07
N LEU A 80 -52.70 23.02 3.89
CA LEU A 80 -53.42 23.14 2.63
C LEU A 80 -54.65 22.22 2.59
N TYR A 81 -54.47 20.96 3.01
CA TYR A 81 -55.55 19.97 3.13
C TYR A 81 -56.71 20.48 3.99
N PHE A 82 -56.42 20.92 5.23
CA PHE A 82 -57.46 21.45 6.12
C PHE A 82 -58.07 22.76 5.61
N SER A 83 -57.27 23.64 4.99
CA SER A 83 -57.77 24.89 4.41
C SER A 83 -58.76 24.66 3.27
N ILE A 84 -58.55 23.63 2.45
CA ILE A 84 -59.47 23.25 1.37
C ILE A 84 -60.77 22.67 1.94
N ILE A 85 -60.67 21.75 2.91
CA ILE A 85 -61.85 21.09 3.53
C ILE A 85 -62.71 22.10 4.30
N ALA A 86 -62.08 22.96 5.09
CA ALA A 86 -62.77 23.97 5.90
C ALA A 86 -63.26 25.18 5.09
N LYS A 87 -63.03 25.20 3.76
CA LYS A 87 -63.29 26.35 2.89
C LYS A 87 -62.67 27.64 3.42
N GLY A 88 -61.40 27.58 3.78
CA GLY A 88 -60.62 28.70 4.31
C GLY A 88 -60.47 29.86 3.33
N SER A 89 -59.80 30.92 3.78
CA SER A 89 -59.55 32.11 2.95
C SER A 89 -58.81 31.75 1.66
N LYS A 90 -59.25 32.33 0.54
CA LYS A 90 -58.56 32.20 -0.76
C LYS A 90 -57.07 32.50 -0.65
N ILE A 91 -56.72 33.55 0.08
CA ILE A 91 -55.32 33.99 0.24
C ILE A 91 -54.50 32.88 0.89
N LEU A 92 -55.04 32.22 1.93
CA LEU A 92 -54.38 31.14 2.64
C LEU A 92 -54.18 29.91 1.75
N ILE A 93 -55.22 29.49 1.02
CA ILE A 93 -55.16 28.33 0.11
C ILE A 93 -54.14 28.56 -1.01
N TYR A 94 -54.17 29.73 -1.66
CA TYR A 94 -53.20 30.05 -2.72
C TYR A 94 -51.77 30.17 -2.18
N SER A 95 -51.59 30.75 -1.00
CA SER A 95 -50.26 30.86 -0.38
C SER A 95 -49.67 29.47 -0.09
N LEU A 96 -50.45 28.58 0.53
CA LEU A 96 -50.00 27.23 0.84
C LEU A 96 -49.77 26.38 -0.43
N ALA A 97 -50.58 26.57 -1.47
CA ALA A 97 -50.41 25.92 -2.77
C ALA A 97 -49.15 26.39 -3.53
N VAL A 98 -48.58 27.54 -3.18
CA VAL A 98 -47.26 28.00 -3.66
C VAL A 98 -46.14 27.52 -2.74
N ILE A 99 -46.27 27.72 -1.43
CA ILE A 99 -45.20 27.45 -0.46
C ILE A 99 -44.83 25.97 -0.45
N ASN A 100 -45.82 25.07 -0.43
CA ASN A 100 -45.58 23.64 -0.35
C ASN A 100 -44.70 23.08 -1.50
N PRO A 101 -45.02 23.28 -2.78
CA PRO A 101 -44.17 22.81 -3.88
C PRO A 101 -42.83 23.54 -3.96
N VAL A 102 -42.74 24.80 -3.54
CA VAL A 102 -41.44 25.51 -3.43
C VAL A 102 -40.55 24.85 -2.38
N CYS A 103 -41.09 24.43 -1.24
CA CYS A 103 -40.33 23.67 -0.23
C CYS A 103 -39.82 22.34 -0.80
N ILE A 104 -40.64 21.63 -1.58
CA ILE A 104 -40.22 20.39 -2.27
C ILE A 104 -39.04 20.66 -3.23
N ILE A 105 -39.07 21.77 -3.99
CA ILE A 105 -37.99 22.12 -4.91
C ILE A 105 -36.69 22.47 -4.16
N ILE A 106 -36.78 23.18 -3.03
CA ILE A 106 -35.63 23.47 -2.15
C ILE A 106 -35.06 22.16 -1.59
N LEU A 107 -35.93 21.25 -1.14
CA LEU A 107 -35.53 19.94 -0.63
C LEU A 107 -34.74 19.13 -1.66
N MET A 108 -35.19 19.12 -2.93
CA MET A 108 -34.45 18.48 -4.03
C MET A 108 -33.06 19.11 -4.24
N GLY A 109 -32.92 20.43 -4.07
CA GLY A 109 -31.65 21.14 -4.15
C GLY A 109 -30.69 20.78 -3.01
N LEU A 110 -31.18 20.77 -1.76
CA LEU A 110 -30.40 20.37 -0.58
C LEU A 110 -29.88 18.94 -0.70
N PHE A 111 -30.69 18.04 -1.26
CA PHE A 111 -30.32 16.65 -1.47
C PHE A 111 -29.16 16.49 -2.46
N ASN A 112 -29.10 17.32 -3.50
CA ASN A 112 -27.96 17.32 -4.43
C ASN A 112 -26.69 17.88 -3.78
N ALA A 113 -26.81 18.95 -3.00
CA ALA A 113 -25.69 19.46 -2.21
C ALA A 113 -25.17 18.40 -1.23
N PHE A 114 -26.06 17.63 -0.62
CA PHE A 114 -25.70 16.56 0.30
C PHE A 114 -24.88 15.45 -0.36
N ILE A 115 -25.25 15.05 -1.58
CA ILE A 115 -24.50 14.04 -2.33
C ILE A 115 -23.06 14.51 -2.62
N VAL A 116 -22.86 15.79 -2.91
CA VAL A 116 -21.52 16.37 -3.08
C VAL A 116 -20.69 16.21 -1.82
N TYR A 117 -21.26 16.50 -0.64
CA TYR A 117 -20.56 16.34 0.64
C TYR A 117 -20.20 14.89 0.95
N LEU A 118 -21.04 13.92 0.57
CA LEU A 118 -20.73 12.50 0.74
C LEU A 118 -19.51 12.03 -0.07
N ILE A 119 -19.14 12.74 -1.14
CA ILE A 119 -17.98 12.41 -1.98
C ILE A 119 -16.67 12.97 -1.39
N GLY A 120 -16.73 13.99 -0.51
CA GLY A 120 -15.61 14.44 0.35
C GLY A 120 -15.43 15.96 0.46
N GLU A 121 -14.95 16.44 1.61
CA GLU A 121 -14.76 17.87 1.94
C GLU A 121 -13.67 18.58 1.11
N ASP A 122 -12.68 17.86 0.59
CA ASP A 122 -11.57 18.43 -0.21
C ASP A 122 -11.96 18.75 -1.67
N PHE A 123 -13.15 18.32 -2.10
CA PHE A 123 -13.67 18.61 -3.44
C PHE A 123 -14.48 19.89 -3.38
N LEU A 124 -13.78 21.03 -3.43
CA LEU A 124 -14.38 22.32 -3.74
C LEU A 124 -15.05 22.23 -5.12
N VAL A 125 -16.30 21.78 -5.11
CA VAL A 125 -17.21 21.93 -6.22
C VAL A 125 -17.32 23.44 -6.46
N ASP A 126 -16.66 23.91 -7.52
CA ASP A 126 -16.59 25.32 -7.88
C ASP A 126 -18.00 25.95 -7.81
N PHE A 127 -18.10 27.20 -7.36
CA PHE A 127 -19.36 27.94 -7.26
C PHE A 127 -20.22 27.82 -8.53
N ARG A 128 -19.56 27.69 -9.69
CA ARG A 128 -20.21 27.43 -10.99
C ARG A 128 -21.03 26.14 -11.02
N HIS A 129 -20.56 25.05 -10.42
CA HIS A 129 -21.32 23.80 -10.33
C HIS A 129 -22.56 23.95 -9.45
N HIS A 130 -22.45 24.65 -8.32
CA HIS A 130 -23.62 24.98 -7.51
C HIS A 130 -24.64 25.82 -8.29
N LEU A 131 -24.17 26.76 -9.12
CA LEU A 131 -25.03 27.56 -9.98
C LEU A 131 -25.74 26.70 -11.04
N TYR A 132 -25.04 25.79 -11.73
CA TYR A 132 -25.67 24.91 -12.74
C TYR A 132 -26.71 23.97 -12.14
N VAL A 133 -26.46 23.44 -10.93
CA VAL A 133 -27.38 22.51 -10.26
C VAL A 133 -28.60 23.24 -9.68
N LEU A 134 -28.44 24.45 -9.13
CA LEU A 134 -29.50 25.18 -8.45
C LEU A 134 -30.33 26.11 -9.36
N ALA A 135 -29.78 26.59 -10.47
CA ALA A 135 -30.48 27.51 -11.37
C ALA A 135 -31.80 26.94 -11.94
N PRO A 136 -31.86 25.67 -12.41
CA PRO A 136 -33.11 25.06 -12.85
C PRO A 136 -34.16 24.97 -11.74
N SER A 137 -33.75 24.70 -10.50
CA SER A 137 -34.65 24.70 -9.33
C SER A 137 -35.25 26.08 -9.08
N ALA A 138 -34.45 27.15 -9.19
CA ALA A 138 -34.94 28.52 -9.04
C ALA A 138 -35.98 28.90 -10.12
N ILE A 139 -35.79 28.45 -11.36
CA ILE A 139 -36.73 28.69 -12.46
C ILE A 139 -38.08 28.01 -12.18
N VAL A 140 -38.07 26.73 -11.80
CA VAL A 140 -39.30 25.98 -11.50
C VAL A 140 -40.02 26.57 -10.27
N ALA A 141 -39.28 26.99 -9.24
CA ALA A 141 -39.85 27.69 -8.08
C ALA A 141 -40.51 29.01 -8.48
N GLY A 142 -39.88 29.79 -9.37
CA GLY A 142 -40.46 31.02 -9.92
C GLY A 142 -41.79 30.79 -10.66
N LEU A 143 -41.89 29.69 -11.41
CA LEU A 143 -43.14 29.30 -12.09
C LEU A 143 -44.27 28.97 -11.10
N TYR A 144 -43.96 28.37 -9.95
CA TYR A 144 -44.95 28.17 -8.87
C TYR A 144 -45.37 29.49 -8.23
N ILE A 145 -44.41 30.36 -7.93
CA ILE A 145 -44.69 31.68 -7.34
C ILE A 145 -45.60 32.49 -8.26
N LEU A 146 -45.37 32.49 -9.57
CA LEU A 146 -46.18 33.23 -10.54
C LEU A 146 -47.52 32.57 -10.87
N SER A 147 -47.74 31.33 -10.44
CA SER A 147 -48.93 30.55 -10.80
C SER A 147 -50.28 31.13 -10.34
N PRO A 148 -50.41 31.82 -9.18
CA PRO A 148 -51.65 32.47 -8.79
C PRO A 148 -52.17 33.49 -9.81
N TRP A 149 -51.28 34.15 -10.56
CA TRP A 149 -51.63 35.18 -11.53
C TRP A 149 -51.82 34.63 -12.95
N PHE A 150 -50.97 33.67 -13.35
CA PHE A 150 -50.90 33.21 -14.74
C PHE A 150 -51.33 31.75 -14.96
N GLY A 151 -51.53 30.98 -13.89
CA GLY A 151 -51.95 29.58 -13.98
C GLY A 151 -50.91 28.62 -14.56
N PHE A 152 -49.62 28.96 -14.51
CA PHE A 152 -48.54 28.18 -15.14
C PHE A 152 -48.41 26.76 -14.57
N MET A 153 -48.38 26.62 -13.24
CA MET A 153 -48.17 25.34 -12.55
C MET A 153 -49.46 24.74 -12.02
N PHE A 154 -50.36 25.59 -11.53
CA PHE A 154 -51.68 25.23 -11.03
C PHE A 154 -52.67 26.39 -11.19
N SER A 155 -53.95 26.08 -11.18
CA SER A 155 -55.05 27.03 -11.07
C SER A 155 -56.17 26.42 -10.23
N PHE A 156 -57.12 27.22 -9.75
CA PHE A 156 -58.29 26.71 -9.03
C PHE A 156 -59.55 26.86 -9.87
N ASP A 157 -60.40 25.83 -9.87
CA ASP A 157 -61.73 25.89 -10.48
C ASP A 157 -62.72 26.70 -9.61
N LYS A 158 -63.94 26.92 -10.12
CA LYS A 158 -65.00 27.66 -9.41
C LYS A 158 -65.46 26.97 -8.11
N LYS A 159 -65.08 25.70 -7.88
CA LYS A 159 -65.37 24.90 -6.68
C LYS A 159 -64.13 24.75 -5.78
N TYR A 160 -63.06 25.50 -6.03
CA TYR A 160 -61.76 25.43 -5.33
C TYR A 160 -61.01 24.11 -5.49
N ASN A 161 -61.29 23.33 -6.53
CA ASN A 161 -60.45 22.20 -6.88
C ASN A 161 -59.21 22.70 -7.62
N MET A 162 -58.04 22.21 -7.22
CA MET A 162 -56.79 22.55 -7.88
C MET A 162 -56.65 21.75 -9.18
N ILE A 163 -56.44 22.47 -10.29
CA ILE A 163 -56.20 21.94 -11.62
C ILE A 163 -54.73 22.14 -11.96
N SER A 164 -54.10 21.08 -12.48
CA SER A 164 -52.71 21.14 -12.96
C SER A 164 -52.57 22.09 -14.15
N GLY A 165 -51.60 23.00 -14.07
CA GLY A 165 -51.23 23.91 -15.16
C GLY A 165 -50.37 23.21 -16.23
N PRO A 166 -50.20 23.84 -17.40
CA PRO A 166 -49.47 23.25 -18.53
C PRO A 166 -47.99 22.99 -18.24
N PHE A 167 -47.37 23.72 -17.30
CA PHE A 167 -45.95 23.59 -16.97
C PHE A 167 -45.65 22.65 -15.80
N LYS A 168 -46.66 21.99 -15.21
CA LYS A 168 -46.46 21.00 -14.14
C LYS A 168 -45.43 19.91 -14.48
N PRO A 169 -45.31 19.42 -15.73
CA PRO A 169 -44.27 18.46 -16.11
C PRO A 169 -42.83 18.93 -15.82
N ALA A 170 -42.57 20.23 -15.74
CA ALA A 170 -41.24 20.79 -15.50
C ALA A 170 -40.62 20.35 -14.16
N VAL A 171 -41.43 20.03 -13.15
CA VAL A 171 -40.95 19.50 -11.86
C VAL A 171 -40.30 18.13 -12.02
N TYR A 172 -40.88 17.26 -12.85
CA TYR A 172 -40.36 15.92 -13.09
C TYR A 172 -39.13 15.96 -14.00
N VAL A 173 -39.10 16.89 -14.96
CA VAL A 173 -37.91 17.17 -15.78
C VAL A 173 -36.75 17.64 -14.89
N LEU A 174 -37.02 18.51 -13.91
CA LEU A 174 -36.03 18.95 -12.93
C LEU A 174 -35.48 17.77 -12.12
N ALA A 175 -36.35 16.88 -11.63
CA ALA A 175 -35.92 15.70 -10.88
C ALA A 175 -35.00 14.79 -11.72
N LEU A 176 -35.33 14.57 -13.00
CA LEU A 176 -34.50 13.80 -13.93
C LEU A 176 -33.16 14.49 -14.22
N TYR A 177 -33.18 15.81 -14.43
CA TYR A 177 -31.98 16.61 -14.63
C TYR A 177 -31.01 16.45 -13.45
N LEU A 178 -31.50 16.58 -12.21
CA LEU A 178 -30.70 16.41 -11.00
C LEU A 178 -30.14 14.98 -10.89
N ALA A 179 -30.93 13.96 -11.21
CA ALA A 179 -30.46 12.57 -11.24
C ALA A 179 -29.35 12.34 -12.29
N ILE A 180 -29.45 12.95 -13.47
CA ILE A 180 -28.42 12.89 -14.52
C ILE A 180 -27.14 13.61 -14.09
N CYS A 181 -27.27 14.82 -13.52
CA CYS A 181 -26.13 15.56 -12.99
C CYS A 181 -25.36 14.71 -11.97
N TRP A 182 -26.09 13.99 -11.12
CA TRP A 182 -25.46 13.07 -10.20
C TRP A 182 -24.75 11.88 -10.89
N MET A 183 -25.40 11.21 -11.85
CA MET A 183 -24.76 10.10 -12.58
C MET A 183 -23.44 10.55 -13.23
N LEU A 184 -23.39 11.78 -13.75
CA LEU A 184 -22.17 12.37 -14.30
C LEU A 184 -21.09 12.58 -13.23
N VAL A 185 -21.45 13.10 -12.06
CA VAL A 185 -20.53 13.24 -10.92
C VAL A 185 -19.94 11.88 -10.53
N MET A 186 -20.75 10.81 -10.47
CA MET A 186 -20.26 9.47 -10.16
C MET A 186 -19.28 8.92 -11.19
N LEU A 187 -19.51 9.19 -12.48
CA LEU A 187 -18.59 8.77 -13.54
C LEU A 187 -17.25 9.51 -13.42
N LEU A 188 -17.29 10.82 -13.13
CA LEU A 188 -16.09 11.63 -12.95
C LEU A 188 -15.26 11.22 -11.72
N TYR A 189 -15.93 10.83 -10.63
CA TYR A 189 -15.28 10.53 -9.35
C TYR A 189 -15.23 9.04 -8.99
N HIS A 190 -15.55 8.14 -9.93
CA HIS A 190 -15.60 6.70 -9.70
C HIS A 190 -14.32 6.13 -9.06
N LYS A 191 -13.14 6.62 -9.42
CA LYS A 191 -11.87 6.11 -8.87
C LYS A 191 -11.61 6.51 -7.42
N VAL A 192 -12.26 7.56 -6.94
CA VAL A 192 -12.03 8.16 -5.62
C VAL A 192 -13.07 7.70 -4.60
N THR A 193 -14.30 7.46 -5.03
CA THR A 193 -15.39 7.07 -4.13
C THR A 193 -15.30 5.58 -3.76
N ASP A 194 -15.35 5.29 -2.47
CA ASP A 194 -15.33 3.92 -1.95
C ASP A 194 -16.62 3.16 -2.33
N LYS A 195 -16.58 1.82 -2.22
CA LYS A 195 -17.71 0.95 -2.62
C LYS A 195 -18.99 1.21 -1.81
N ARG A 196 -18.87 1.57 -0.52
CA ARG A 196 -20.05 1.79 0.35
C ARG A 196 -20.69 3.13 0.01
N THR A 197 -19.90 4.19 -0.13
CA THR A 197 -20.39 5.50 -0.55
C THR A 197 -21.04 5.42 -1.92
N LYS A 198 -20.46 4.67 -2.87
CA LYS A 198 -21.12 4.41 -4.16
C LYS A 198 -22.49 3.76 -3.99
N LEU A 199 -22.59 2.69 -3.20
CA LEU A 199 -23.86 2.01 -2.95
C LEU A 199 -24.89 2.97 -2.35
N TYR A 200 -24.51 3.75 -1.34
CA TYR A 200 -25.41 4.71 -0.71
C TYR A 200 -25.95 5.68 -1.74
N ILE A 201 -25.09 6.31 -2.54
CA ILE A 201 -25.57 7.32 -3.45
C ILE A 201 -26.45 6.73 -4.57
N HIS A 202 -26.21 5.50 -5.04
CA HIS A 202 -27.15 4.81 -5.95
C HIS A 202 -28.53 4.61 -5.31
N VAL A 203 -28.58 4.21 -4.02
CA VAL A 203 -29.83 4.09 -3.28
C VAL A 203 -30.52 5.45 -3.14
N LEU A 204 -29.78 6.54 -2.89
CA LEU A 204 -30.31 7.91 -2.83
C LEU A 204 -31.03 8.30 -4.13
N VAL A 205 -30.36 8.12 -5.26
CA VAL A 205 -30.90 8.54 -6.57
C VAL A 205 -32.03 7.63 -7.02
N PHE A 206 -31.92 6.33 -6.80
CA PHE A 206 -33.02 5.40 -7.07
C PHE A 206 -34.29 5.79 -6.31
N ASN A 207 -34.16 6.13 -5.02
CA ASN A 207 -35.28 6.57 -4.21
C ASN A 207 -35.91 7.88 -4.74
N MET A 208 -35.07 8.86 -5.12
CA MET A 208 -35.54 10.13 -5.69
C MET A 208 -36.33 9.93 -7.00
N ILE A 209 -35.85 9.07 -7.90
CA ILE A 209 -36.52 8.75 -9.16
C ILE A 209 -37.85 8.02 -8.88
N LEU A 210 -37.84 7.04 -7.97
CA LEU A 210 -39.02 6.28 -7.60
C LEU A 210 -40.11 7.19 -7.00
N ALA A 211 -39.74 8.06 -6.06
CA ALA A 211 -40.66 9.02 -5.45
C ALA A 211 -41.25 9.98 -6.49
N GLY A 212 -40.41 10.49 -7.42
CA GLY A 212 -40.87 11.33 -8.53
C GLY A 212 -41.84 10.60 -9.47
N ALA A 213 -41.57 9.34 -9.80
CA ALA A 213 -42.42 8.51 -10.64
C ALA A 213 -43.78 8.24 -9.99
N VAL A 214 -43.79 7.87 -8.70
CA VAL A 214 -45.04 7.68 -7.93
C VAL A 214 -45.83 8.99 -7.85
N SER A 215 -45.15 10.11 -7.58
CA SER A 215 -45.77 11.43 -7.56
C SER A 215 -46.39 11.80 -8.91
N TYR A 216 -45.78 11.42 -10.03
CA TYR A 216 -46.32 11.65 -11.38
C TYR A 216 -47.53 10.77 -11.68
N ILE A 217 -47.40 9.46 -11.49
CA ILE A 217 -48.42 8.46 -11.86
C ILE A 217 -49.70 8.65 -11.04
N PHE A 218 -49.54 8.86 -9.73
CA PHE A 218 -50.66 8.98 -8.80
C PHE A 218 -51.04 10.43 -8.48
N ASN A 219 -50.31 11.41 -9.04
CA ASN A 219 -50.54 12.84 -8.81
C ASN A 219 -50.50 13.23 -7.31
N ARG A 220 -49.64 12.56 -6.53
CA ARG A 220 -49.50 12.67 -5.07
C ARG A 220 -48.11 13.17 -4.68
N ASN A 221 -48.02 14.45 -4.31
CA ASN A 221 -46.75 15.09 -3.96
C ASN A 221 -46.29 14.79 -2.52
N ASP A 222 -47.20 14.33 -1.67
CA ASP A 222 -46.98 14.00 -0.25
C ASP A 222 -46.12 12.74 -0.04
N VAL A 223 -45.88 11.95 -1.09
CA VAL A 223 -44.94 10.83 -1.08
C VAL A 223 -43.48 11.31 -1.03
N ILE A 224 -43.18 12.52 -1.52
CA ILE A 224 -41.81 13.04 -1.63
C ILE A 224 -41.17 13.31 -0.25
N PRO A 225 -41.83 14.00 0.70
CA PRO A 225 -41.30 14.14 2.07
C PRO A 225 -41.03 12.79 2.74
N PHE A 226 -41.97 11.84 2.63
CA PHE A 226 -41.82 10.50 3.19
C PHE A 226 -40.60 9.75 2.62
N ALA A 227 -40.46 9.72 1.29
CA ALA A 227 -39.32 9.10 0.64
C ALA A 227 -37.99 9.75 1.05
N THR A 228 -37.98 11.08 1.19
CA THR A 228 -36.80 11.84 1.62
C THR A 228 -36.37 11.46 3.03
N VAL A 229 -37.30 11.29 3.98
CA VAL A 229 -36.98 10.92 5.36
C VAL A 229 -36.40 9.51 5.47
N LEU A 230 -36.94 8.55 4.72
CA LEU A 230 -36.38 7.19 4.68
C LEU A 230 -34.91 7.20 4.23
N VAL A 231 -34.61 8.07 3.27
CA VAL A 231 -33.26 8.24 2.80
C VAL A 231 -32.35 8.92 3.83
N VAL A 232 -32.81 10.00 4.45
CA VAL A 232 -32.05 10.66 5.54
C VAL A 232 -31.77 9.67 6.67
N MET A 233 -32.71 8.80 7.01
CA MET A 233 -32.52 7.72 7.99
C MET A 233 -31.40 6.76 7.58
N LEU A 234 -31.41 6.27 6.34
CA LEU A 234 -30.36 5.38 5.82
C LEU A 234 -28.99 6.05 5.88
N VAL A 235 -28.92 7.35 5.59
CA VAL A 235 -27.64 8.06 5.61
C VAL A 235 -27.18 8.42 7.01
N LEU A 236 -28.06 8.84 7.91
CA LEU A 236 -27.67 9.06 9.32
C LEU A 236 -27.21 7.77 9.99
N TYR A 237 -27.72 6.62 9.55
CA TYR A 237 -27.22 5.31 9.97
C TYR A 237 -25.86 4.97 9.36
N SER A 238 -25.61 5.35 8.10
CA SER A 238 -24.34 5.08 7.43
C SER A 238 -23.22 6.06 7.76
N LEU A 239 -23.55 7.29 8.19
CA LEU A 239 -22.60 8.24 8.74
C LEU A 239 -22.05 7.67 10.05
N LYS A 240 -20.77 7.30 9.99
CA LYS A 240 -20.01 6.81 11.13
C LYS A 240 -20.05 7.83 12.24
N SER A 241 -20.21 7.36 13.48
CA SER A 241 -20.12 8.25 14.62
C SER A 241 -18.70 8.81 14.68
N PRO A 242 -18.51 10.06 15.13
CA PRO A 242 -17.18 10.64 15.30
C PRO A 242 -16.24 9.81 16.19
N GLU A 243 -16.79 9.12 17.18
CA GLU A 243 -16.10 8.16 18.05
C GLU A 243 -15.54 6.94 17.27
N ASP A 244 -16.09 6.62 16.09
CA ASP A 244 -15.57 5.56 15.20
C ASP A 244 -14.43 6.06 14.31
N VAL A 245 -14.17 7.37 14.30
CA VAL A 245 -13.18 8.04 13.44
C VAL A 245 -12.00 8.51 14.27
N TYR A 246 -12.29 9.18 15.38
CA TYR A 246 -11.31 9.82 16.25
C TYR A 246 -11.22 9.11 17.61
N ASP A 247 -10.00 8.98 18.13
CA ASP A 247 -9.75 8.47 19.47
C ASP A 247 -9.91 9.56 20.56
N SER A 248 -9.61 9.19 21.81
CA SER A 248 -9.63 10.11 22.96
C SER A 248 -8.72 11.33 22.81
N SER A 249 -7.68 11.24 21.97
CA SER A 249 -6.74 12.33 21.64
C SER A 249 -7.19 13.18 20.44
N ASN A 250 -8.37 12.91 19.89
CA ASN A 250 -8.92 13.51 18.67
C ASN A 250 -8.08 13.19 17.41
N ALA A 251 -7.26 12.14 17.44
CA ALA A 251 -6.50 11.65 16.29
C ALA A 251 -7.27 10.53 15.59
N MET A 252 -7.11 10.40 14.28
CA MET A 252 -7.85 9.40 13.50
C MET A 252 -7.35 7.97 13.77
N HIS A 253 -8.22 6.96 13.73
CA HIS A 253 -7.75 5.56 13.88
C HIS A 253 -6.84 5.10 12.73
N LYS A 254 -5.91 4.17 13.03
CA LYS A 254 -4.97 3.58 12.05
C LYS A 254 -5.61 3.03 10.77
N SER A 255 -6.86 2.58 10.83
CA SER A 255 -7.59 2.06 9.66
C SER A 255 -7.72 3.14 8.56
N TYR A 256 -7.93 4.39 8.95
CA TYR A 256 -8.03 5.52 8.02
C TYR A 256 -6.69 5.95 7.45
N LEU A 257 -5.57 5.67 8.14
CA LEU A 257 -4.23 5.91 7.60
C LEU A 257 -3.99 5.02 6.37
N VAL A 258 -4.33 3.73 6.47
CA VAL A 258 -4.16 2.77 5.38
C VAL A 258 -5.08 3.09 4.21
N GLU A 259 -6.32 3.52 4.48
CA GLU A 259 -7.25 3.98 3.45
C GLU A 259 -6.71 5.21 2.71
N ASN A 260 -6.25 6.24 3.44
CA ASN A 260 -5.69 7.44 2.84
C ASN A 260 -4.40 7.18 2.06
N ALA A 261 -3.50 6.34 2.58
CA ALA A 261 -2.32 5.91 1.84
C ALA A 261 -2.72 5.20 0.53
N SER A 262 -3.70 4.30 0.58
CA SER A 262 -4.21 3.59 -0.61
C SER A 262 -4.75 4.56 -1.67
N LEU A 263 -5.47 5.60 -1.25
CA LEU A 263 -5.96 6.65 -2.14
C LEU A 263 -4.81 7.43 -2.79
N GLU A 264 -3.77 7.80 -2.04
CA GLU A 264 -2.64 8.54 -2.59
C GLU A 264 -1.80 7.70 -3.57
N TYR A 265 -1.60 6.39 -3.30
CA TYR A 265 -1.03 5.45 -4.28
C TYR A 265 -1.87 5.40 -5.56
N SER A 266 -3.21 5.29 -5.45
CA SER A 266 -4.09 5.26 -6.63
C SER A 266 -4.05 6.54 -7.47
N ARG A 267 -3.68 7.66 -6.84
CA ARG A 267 -3.55 8.99 -7.46
C ARG A 267 -2.13 9.29 -7.93
N ASN A 268 -1.18 8.37 -7.70
CA ASN A 268 0.24 8.55 -7.97
C ASN A 268 0.81 9.85 -7.36
N ARG A 269 0.47 10.09 -6.09
CA ARG A 269 0.92 11.27 -5.33
C ARG A 269 1.94 10.88 -4.28
N GLN A 270 2.92 11.77 -4.08
CA GLN A 270 3.94 11.62 -3.05
C GLN A 270 3.41 12.08 -1.68
N PHE A 271 3.67 11.26 -0.67
CA PHE A 271 3.28 11.55 0.71
C PHE A 271 4.29 10.96 1.68
N ALA A 272 4.38 11.54 2.87
CA ALA A 272 5.23 11.05 3.94
C ALA A 272 4.37 10.67 5.15
N THR A 273 4.89 9.74 5.94
CA THR A 273 4.37 9.37 7.23
C THR A 273 5.48 9.48 8.26
N ILE A 274 5.34 10.38 9.22
CA ILE A 274 6.23 10.50 10.37
C ILE A 274 5.62 9.70 11.51
N PHE A 275 6.29 8.64 11.94
CA PHE A 275 5.99 7.92 13.16
C PHE A 275 6.57 8.72 14.33
N LEU A 276 5.71 9.19 15.23
CA LEU A 276 6.09 9.90 16.45
C LEU A 276 5.73 9.02 17.63
N THR A 277 6.74 8.44 18.29
CA THR A 277 6.56 7.66 19.52
C THR A 277 6.83 8.56 20.71
N LEU A 278 5.87 8.63 21.62
CA LEU A 278 5.97 9.31 22.90
C LEU A 278 6.40 8.28 23.95
N HIS A 279 7.52 8.53 24.60
CA HIS A 279 8.05 7.66 25.66
C HIS A 279 7.48 8.04 27.02
N ASP A 280 7.57 7.11 27.97
CA ASP A 280 7.14 7.28 29.37
C ASP A 280 5.64 7.60 29.58
N LEU A 281 4.81 7.48 28.54
CA LEU A 281 3.37 7.71 28.62
C LEU A 281 2.66 6.79 29.63
N ASP A 282 3.08 5.53 29.72
CA ASP A 282 2.49 4.58 30.67
C ASP A 282 2.77 5.01 32.12
N ILE A 283 3.98 5.50 32.40
CA ILE A 283 4.36 6.07 33.71
C ILE A 283 3.52 7.32 34.02
N MET A 284 3.26 8.16 33.00
CA MET A 284 2.38 9.32 33.17
C MET A 284 0.93 8.91 33.47
N ASN A 285 0.41 7.88 32.79
CA ASN A 285 -0.93 7.37 33.04
C ASN A 285 -1.08 6.87 34.48
N ASP A 286 -0.07 6.17 34.99
CA ASP A 286 -0.06 5.69 36.38
C ASP A 286 0.03 6.84 37.40
N SER A 287 0.71 7.94 37.05
CA SER A 287 0.99 9.05 37.97
C SER A 287 -0.12 10.11 38.00
N PHE A 288 -0.69 10.45 36.84
CA PHE A 288 -1.65 11.56 36.67
C PHE A 288 -3.06 11.08 36.33
N GLY A 289 -3.21 9.81 35.96
CA GLY A 289 -4.49 9.28 35.49
C GLY A 289 -4.75 9.54 34.00
N GLU A 290 -5.54 8.65 33.41
CA GLU A 290 -5.75 8.58 31.96
C GLU A 290 -6.45 9.82 31.38
N ILE A 291 -7.28 10.51 32.18
CA ILE A 291 -8.05 11.67 31.72
C ILE A 291 -7.11 12.85 31.43
N ASP A 292 -6.17 13.14 32.32
CA ASP A 292 -5.26 14.28 32.22
C ASP A 292 -4.18 14.04 31.16
N VAL A 293 -3.72 12.80 31.03
CA VAL A 293 -2.84 12.40 29.92
C VAL A 293 -3.57 12.53 28.58
N ASN A 294 -4.83 12.10 28.47
CA ASN A 294 -5.61 12.25 27.24
C ASN A 294 -5.81 13.73 26.87
N SER A 295 -6.00 14.63 27.84
CA SER A 295 -6.04 16.08 27.60
C SER A 295 -4.74 16.58 26.95
N THR A 296 -3.61 16.12 27.47
CA THR A 296 -2.27 16.44 26.95
C THR A 296 -2.07 15.91 25.53
N LEU A 297 -2.50 14.67 25.27
CA LEU A 297 -2.47 14.08 23.92
C LEU A 297 -3.30 14.89 22.92
N ARG A 298 -4.45 15.45 23.32
CA ARG A 298 -5.23 16.37 22.48
C ARG A 298 -4.46 17.65 22.17
N SER A 299 -3.77 18.23 23.16
CA SER A 299 -2.93 19.42 22.93
C SER A 299 -1.77 19.12 21.96
N ILE A 300 -1.15 17.94 22.05
CA ILE A 300 -0.13 17.48 21.11
C ILE A 300 -0.70 17.38 19.70
N ASN A 301 -1.86 16.72 19.53
CA ASN A 301 -2.51 16.58 18.24
C ASN A 301 -2.92 17.95 17.64
N GLN A 302 -3.46 18.85 18.46
CA GLN A 302 -3.80 20.22 18.06
C GLN A 302 -2.56 21.00 17.59
N PHE A 303 -1.44 20.86 18.29
CA PHE A 303 -0.18 21.46 17.87
C PHE A 303 0.26 20.92 16.51
N ILE A 304 0.33 19.60 16.34
CA ILE A 304 0.80 18.95 15.10
C ILE A 304 -0.07 19.35 13.90
N THR A 305 -1.40 19.32 14.06
CA THR A 305 -2.34 19.73 13.00
C THR A 305 -2.26 21.23 12.70
N GLY A 306 -1.86 22.04 13.69
CA GLY A 306 -1.64 23.47 13.56
C GLY A 306 -0.37 23.88 12.80
N ILE A 307 0.65 23.01 12.70
CA ILE A 307 1.91 23.31 12.01
C ILE A 307 1.66 23.72 10.56
N LYS A 308 0.77 23.02 9.88
CA LYS A 308 0.48 23.26 8.45
C LYS A 308 -0.84 22.65 8.02
N ARG A 309 -1.56 23.36 7.14
CA ARG A 309 -2.75 22.84 6.46
C ARG A 309 -2.45 21.57 5.66
N GLY A 310 -3.31 20.57 5.80
CA GLY A 310 -3.23 19.29 5.10
C GLY A 310 -2.47 18.20 5.85
N ILE A 311 -1.92 18.48 7.03
CA ILE A 311 -1.44 17.44 7.95
C ILE A 311 -2.64 16.68 8.52
N ARG A 312 -2.54 15.34 8.54
CA ARG A 312 -3.51 14.46 9.21
C ARG A 312 -2.78 13.61 10.23
N VAL A 313 -3.32 13.51 11.43
CA VAL A 313 -2.70 12.76 12.53
C VAL A 313 -3.56 11.54 12.83
N TYR A 314 -2.89 10.40 12.95
CA TYR A 314 -3.51 9.11 13.24
C TYR A 314 -2.90 8.51 14.48
N ARG A 315 -3.68 7.76 15.24
CA ARG A 315 -3.22 6.95 16.36
C ARG A 315 -2.96 5.52 15.89
N LEU A 316 -1.72 5.05 16.06
CA LEU A 316 -1.35 3.67 15.73
C LEU A 316 -1.54 2.73 16.92
N ASP A 317 -1.14 3.19 18.10
CA ASP A 317 -1.22 2.51 19.40
C ASP A 317 -1.18 3.54 20.55
N ASN A 318 -1.04 3.07 21.79
CA ASN A 318 -1.02 3.91 22.99
C ASN A 318 0.17 4.88 23.06
N LEU A 319 1.24 4.66 22.31
CA LEU A 319 2.46 5.48 22.39
C LEU A 319 2.69 6.28 21.10
N THR A 320 2.08 5.88 19.99
CA THR A 320 2.55 6.28 18.65
C THR A 320 1.50 6.99 17.84
N PHE A 321 1.85 8.20 17.40
CA PHE A 321 1.16 8.93 16.35
C PHE A 321 1.80 8.64 14.99
N ALA A 322 0.97 8.58 13.96
CA ALA A 322 1.39 8.67 12.56
C ALA A 322 0.93 10.01 11.99
N ILE A 323 1.87 10.80 11.53
CA ILE A 323 1.63 12.14 10.99
C ILE A 323 1.78 12.04 9.47
N PHE A 324 0.67 12.16 8.77
CA PHE A 324 0.57 12.01 7.33
C PHE A 324 0.54 13.38 6.65
N LEU A 325 1.36 13.55 5.62
CA LEU A 325 1.38 14.78 4.84
C LEU A 325 1.80 14.54 3.39
N GLN A 326 1.12 15.23 2.46
CA GLN A 326 1.52 15.26 1.06
C GLN A 326 2.67 16.24 0.85
N TYR A 327 3.59 15.90 -0.04
CA TYR A 327 4.71 16.77 -0.37
C TYR A 327 5.02 16.75 -1.87
N LYS A 328 5.73 17.81 -2.30
CA LYS A 328 6.37 17.90 -3.63
C LYS A 328 7.90 17.97 -3.53
N LYS A 329 8.41 18.35 -2.35
CA LYS A 329 9.83 18.46 -2.01
C LYS A 329 9.99 17.97 -0.57
N LYS A 330 10.99 17.14 -0.31
CA LYS A 330 11.26 16.55 1.02
C LYS A 330 11.53 17.62 2.09
N ASP A 331 12.09 18.78 1.74
CA ASP A 331 12.29 19.91 2.66
C ASP A 331 11.03 20.31 3.44
N LYS A 332 9.85 20.12 2.85
CA LYS A 332 8.58 20.43 3.54
C LYS A 332 8.27 19.44 4.66
N VAL A 333 8.69 18.18 4.51
CA VAL A 333 8.54 17.14 5.53
C VAL A 333 9.58 17.35 6.62
N ILE A 334 10.82 17.65 6.23
CA ILE A 334 11.93 17.97 7.15
C ILE A 334 11.55 19.13 8.07
N LYS A 335 10.99 20.23 7.53
CA LYS A 335 10.54 21.36 8.36
C LYS A 335 9.44 21.01 9.36
N VAL A 336 8.49 20.16 8.97
CA VAL A 336 7.43 19.71 9.88
C VAL A 336 8.03 18.87 11.01
N ARG A 337 8.94 17.96 10.66
CA ARG A 337 9.68 17.14 11.62
C ARG A 337 10.49 17.99 12.59
N GLU A 338 11.24 18.99 12.11
CA GLU A 338 12.01 19.93 12.94
C GLU A 338 11.09 20.72 13.88
N SER A 339 9.98 21.26 13.38
CA SER A 339 8.99 21.94 14.23
C SER A 339 8.41 21.06 15.33
N ILE A 340 8.23 19.75 15.06
CA ILE A 340 7.83 18.78 16.09
C ILE A 340 8.97 18.62 17.10
N MET A 341 10.20 18.34 16.67
CA MET A 341 11.35 18.19 17.58
C MET A 341 11.51 19.39 18.49
N ASP A 342 11.53 20.60 17.92
CA ASP A 342 11.73 21.85 18.65
C ASP A 342 10.66 22.03 19.71
N ARG A 343 9.38 21.76 19.38
CA ARG A 343 8.30 21.86 20.34
C ARG A 343 8.43 20.86 21.49
N PHE A 344 8.95 19.67 21.25
CA PHE A 344 9.12 18.65 22.29
C PHE A 344 10.35 18.88 23.19
N LEU A 345 11.19 19.87 22.89
CA LEU A 345 12.21 20.36 23.84
C LEU A 345 11.60 21.14 25.02
N ASP A 346 10.45 21.78 24.78
CA ASP A 346 9.69 22.52 25.80
C ASP A 346 8.77 21.59 26.61
N GLU A 347 8.41 22.03 27.82
CA GLU A 347 7.49 21.30 28.70
C GLU A 347 6.04 21.30 28.16
N TRP A 348 5.33 20.20 28.42
CA TRP A 348 3.90 20.05 28.26
C TRP A 348 3.21 20.19 29.61
N ARG A 349 1.94 20.59 29.65
CA ARG A 349 1.18 20.69 30.91
C ARG A 349 0.25 19.49 31.05
N VAL A 350 0.40 18.73 32.12
CA VAL A 350 -0.50 17.65 32.55
C VAL A 350 -1.05 18.04 33.92
N ASP A 351 -2.36 18.29 34.05
CA ASP A 351 -2.98 18.78 35.29
C ASP A 351 -2.22 19.98 35.95
N ASP A 352 -1.85 20.96 35.11
CA ASP A 352 -1.01 22.13 35.46
C ASP A 352 0.44 21.83 35.92
N VAL A 353 0.87 20.57 35.91
CA VAL A 353 2.26 20.17 36.15
C VAL A 353 3.05 20.22 34.83
N PRO A 354 4.22 20.91 34.80
CA PRO A 354 5.12 20.85 33.65
C PRO A 354 5.80 19.50 33.55
N VAL A 355 5.67 18.83 32.41
CA VAL A 355 6.25 17.51 32.12
C VAL A 355 6.98 17.55 30.78
N ARG A 356 8.20 17.02 30.75
CA ARG A 356 8.91 16.76 29.48
C ARG A 356 8.54 15.38 28.98
N ILE A 357 8.19 15.30 27.70
CA ILE A 357 7.80 14.04 27.05
C ILE A 357 8.90 13.69 26.06
N PRO A 358 9.77 12.71 26.36
CA PRO A 358 10.78 12.27 25.41
C PRO A 358 10.11 11.64 24.18
N ILE A 359 10.68 11.86 23.00
CA ILE A 359 10.14 11.35 21.74
C ILE A 359 11.19 10.63 20.92
N SER A 360 10.74 9.76 20.03
CA SER A 360 11.52 9.26 18.91
C SER A 360 10.70 9.32 17.62
N MET A 361 11.39 9.45 16.48
CA MET A 361 10.74 9.60 15.19
C MET A 361 11.37 8.79 14.05
N ALA A 362 10.52 8.19 13.23
CA ALA A 362 10.89 7.63 11.93
C ALA A 362 10.10 8.33 10.82
N THR A 363 10.76 8.71 9.73
CA THR A 363 10.10 9.30 8.56
C THR A 363 10.10 8.32 7.39
N LEU A 364 8.91 7.97 6.89
CA LEU A 364 8.72 7.14 5.70
C LEU A 364 8.26 8.01 4.52
N TYR A 365 8.94 7.91 3.39
CA TYR A 365 8.60 8.60 2.15
C TYR A 365 7.96 7.64 1.14
N ALA A 366 6.70 7.84 0.78
CA ALA A 366 6.02 7.01 -0.22
C ALA A 366 5.81 7.78 -1.54
N PRO A 367 6.01 7.13 -2.71
CA PRO A 367 6.29 5.71 -2.91
C PRO A 367 7.79 5.32 -2.87
N GLU A 368 8.70 6.25 -2.55
CA GLU A 368 10.16 6.05 -2.67
C GLU A 368 10.70 4.93 -1.77
N ASP A 369 10.30 4.91 -0.51
CA ASP A 369 10.68 3.93 0.51
C ASP A 369 9.71 2.74 0.59
N ALA A 370 8.58 2.84 -0.11
CA ALA A 370 7.52 1.85 -0.12
C ALA A 370 6.76 1.92 -1.44
N GLU A 371 7.12 1.06 -2.40
CA GLU A 371 6.61 1.16 -3.78
C GLU A 371 5.11 0.94 -3.88
N GLY A 372 4.53 0.16 -2.96
CA GLY A 372 3.13 -0.20 -2.95
C GLY A 372 2.51 -0.24 -1.56
N ILE A 373 1.17 -0.36 -1.54
CA ILE A 373 0.40 -0.33 -0.30
C ILE A 373 0.75 -1.48 0.66
N ASP A 374 1.15 -2.65 0.15
CA ASP A 374 1.48 -3.79 1.00
C ASP A 374 2.86 -3.64 1.66
N ASP A 375 3.82 -3.03 0.97
CA ASP A 375 5.10 -2.64 1.56
C ASP A 375 4.91 -1.53 2.61
N TYR A 376 4.10 -0.52 2.29
CA TYR A 376 3.70 0.53 3.24
C TYR A 376 3.08 -0.05 4.52
N LYS A 377 2.16 -1.02 4.40
CA LYS A 377 1.61 -1.73 5.57
C LYS A 377 2.68 -2.53 6.31
N GLY A 378 3.67 -3.08 5.60
CA GLY A 378 4.84 -3.73 6.19
C GLY A 378 5.66 -2.76 7.05
N MET A 379 5.96 -1.58 6.52
CA MET A 379 6.63 -0.50 7.27
C MET A 379 5.81 -0.04 8.47
N LEU A 380 4.50 0.11 8.31
CA LEU A 380 3.59 0.46 9.40
C LEU A 380 3.67 -0.57 10.54
N ARG A 381 3.61 -1.87 10.23
CA ARG A 381 3.72 -2.95 11.22
C ARG A 381 5.07 -2.91 11.93
N PHE A 382 6.16 -2.73 11.17
CA PHE A 382 7.51 -2.67 11.72
C PHE A 382 7.67 -1.55 12.75
N PHE A 383 7.36 -0.29 12.40
CA PHE A 383 7.49 0.84 13.34
C PHE A 383 6.42 0.88 14.45
N THR A 384 5.36 0.07 14.31
CA THR A 384 4.44 -0.17 15.42
C THR A 384 5.03 -1.16 16.43
N ALA A 385 5.66 -2.24 15.96
CA ALA A 385 6.22 -3.29 16.82
C ALA A 385 7.59 -2.94 17.41
N ASN A 386 8.45 -2.27 16.63
CA ASN A 386 9.80 -1.91 17.00
C ASN A 386 9.88 -0.41 17.27
N LYS A 387 9.87 -0.03 18.55
CA LYS A 387 10.00 1.37 18.95
C LYS A 387 11.47 1.78 18.88
N LEU A 388 11.71 2.94 18.28
CA LEU A 388 13.01 3.58 18.28
C LEU A 388 13.39 4.03 19.69
N GLU A 389 14.69 4.04 19.98
CA GLU A 389 15.22 4.55 21.24
C GLU A 389 14.94 6.04 21.42
N ILE A 390 14.90 6.50 22.68
CA ILE A 390 14.62 7.89 23.04
C ILE A 390 15.58 8.83 22.31
N GLY A 391 15.04 9.87 21.67
CA GLY A 391 15.81 10.89 20.97
C GLY A 391 16.23 10.53 19.54
N GLN A 392 16.02 9.29 19.09
CA GLN A 392 16.33 8.92 17.71
C GLN A 392 15.40 9.62 16.71
N ASN A 393 15.99 10.07 15.60
CA ASN A 393 15.29 10.61 14.44
C ASN A 393 15.91 10.04 13.17
N VAL A 394 15.19 9.14 12.51
CA VAL A 394 15.73 8.33 11.41
C VAL A 394 14.84 8.36 10.18
N GLU A 395 15.41 8.01 9.03
CA GLU A 395 14.64 7.63 7.85
C GLU A 395 14.24 6.16 7.95
N ALA A 396 12.95 5.89 7.77
CA ALA A 396 12.33 4.61 8.10
C ALA A 396 12.91 3.43 7.30
N ALA A 397 13.17 3.63 6.00
CA ALA A 397 13.76 2.61 5.15
C ALA A 397 15.21 2.27 5.55
N ILE A 398 16.00 3.29 5.90
CA ILE A 398 17.40 3.13 6.31
C ILE A 398 17.46 2.34 7.61
N TYR A 399 16.71 2.76 8.63
CA TYR A 399 16.70 2.10 9.93
C TYR A 399 16.28 0.63 9.83
N LYS A 400 15.23 0.31 9.06
CA LYS A 400 14.79 -1.08 8.87
C LYS A 400 15.85 -1.94 8.17
N ARG A 401 16.63 -1.35 7.26
CA ARG A 401 17.74 -2.04 6.60
C ARG A 401 18.86 -2.31 7.60
N GLU A 402 19.24 -1.32 8.39
CA GLU A 402 20.26 -1.44 9.43
C GLU A 402 19.88 -2.47 10.49
N ASP A 403 18.62 -2.46 10.95
CA ASP A 403 18.07 -3.45 11.90
C ASP A 403 18.19 -4.88 11.35
N LYS A 404 17.83 -5.08 10.08
CA LYS A 404 17.97 -6.38 9.41
C LYS A 404 19.43 -6.80 9.24
N GLU A 405 20.32 -5.87 8.87
CA GLU A 405 21.76 -6.14 8.78
C GLU A 405 22.33 -6.54 10.15
N ALA A 406 21.89 -5.88 11.23
CA ALA A 406 22.30 -6.21 12.59
C ALA A 406 21.83 -7.61 13.02
N GLU A 407 20.59 -8.01 12.70
CA GLU A 407 20.10 -9.38 12.97
C GLU A 407 20.93 -10.44 12.23
N ILE A 408 21.28 -10.18 10.97
CA ILE A 408 22.11 -11.10 10.17
C ILE A 408 23.53 -11.15 10.73
N LEU A 409 24.10 -10.01 11.12
CA LEU A 409 25.44 -9.96 11.68
C LEU A 409 25.54 -10.72 13.00
N GLU A 410 24.50 -10.63 13.83
CA GLU A 410 24.43 -11.42 15.06
C GLU A 410 24.35 -12.92 14.75
N ALA A 411 23.58 -13.33 13.75
CA ALA A 411 23.53 -14.72 13.29
C ALA A 411 24.91 -15.21 12.78
N VAL A 412 25.64 -14.37 12.03
CA VAL A 412 27.03 -14.64 11.62
C VAL A 412 27.93 -14.80 12.84
N ARG A 413 27.89 -13.86 13.79
CA ARG A 413 28.71 -13.89 15.00
C ARG A 413 28.48 -15.15 15.82
N VAL A 414 27.23 -15.60 15.96
CA VAL A 414 26.88 -16.84 16.65
C VAL A 414 27.41 -18.04 15.86
N ALA A 415 27.16 -18.10 14.55
CA ALA A 415 27.60 -19.21 13.71
C ALA A 415 29.13 -19.37 13.68
N THR A 416 29.89 -18.27 13.73
CA THR A 416 31.35 -18.31 13.82
C THR A 416 31.83 -18.88 15.14
N LYS A 417 31.19 -18.56 16.26
CA LYS A 417 31.55 -19.09 17.59
C LYS A 417 31.13 -20.55 17.80
N GLU A 418 29.97 -20.93 17.28
CA GLU A 418 29.38 -22.26 17.48
C GLU A 418 29.68 -23.23 16.34
N HIS A 419 30.36 -22.78 15.28
CA HIS A 419 30.63 -23.54 14.07
C HIS A 419 29.36 -24.06 13.36
N ASN A 420 28.27 -23.28 13.39
CA ASN A 420 26.97 -23.62 12.78
C ASN A 420 26.90 -23.30 11.27
N PHE A 421 28.03 -23.34 10.58
CA PHE A 421 28.07 -23.24 9.12
C PHE A 421 28.07 -24.63 8.50
N GLU A 422 27.50 -24.76 7.31
CA GLU A 422 27.60 -25.97 6.49
C GLU A 422 28.39 -25.67 5.21
N VAL A 423 29.17 -26.63 4.70
CA VAL A 423 29.86 -26.51 3.40
C VAL A 423 29.22 -27.47 2.41
N TYR A 424 28.78 -26.92 1.28
CA TYR A 424 28.17 -27.67 0.18
C TYR A 424 29.17 -27.71 -0.97
N TYR A 425 29.09 -28.74 -1.79
CA TYR A 425 30.02 -28.97 -2.88
C TYR A 425 29.25 -28.97 -4.20
N GLN A 426 29.69 -28.15 -5.15
CA GLN A 426 29.13 -28.16 -6.50
C GLN A 426 30.09 -28.86 -7.47
N PRO A 427 29.68 -29.94 -8.14
CA PRO A 427 30.52 -30.68 -9.08
C PRO A 427 30.97 -29.83 -10.27
N ILE A 428 32.23 -30.05 -10.68
CA ILE A 428 32.85 -29.47 -11.88
C ILE A 428 33.24 -30.61 -12.82
N TYR A 429 32.68 -30.57 -14.02
CA TYR A 429 32.82 -31.60 -15.04
C TYR A 429 33.96 -31.28 -16.01
N SER A 430 34.82 -32.26 -16.30
CA SER A 430 35.89 -32.17 -17.30
C SER A 430 35.42 -32.68 -18.66
N THR A 431 35.52 -31.85 -19.69
CA THR A 431 35.22 -32.26 -21.07
C THR A 431 36.22 -33.26 -21.62
N LYS A 432 37.47 -33.18 -21.16
CA LYS A 432 38.56 -34.08 -21.57
C LYS A 432 38.43 -35.46 -20.93
N ASP A 433 38.21 -35.50 -19.62
CA ASP A 433 38.16 -36.75 -18.85
C ASP A 433 36.77 -37.41 -18.91
N LYS A 434 35.76 -36.65 -19.35
CA LYS A 434 34.34 -37.04 -19.40
C LYS A 434 33.81 -37.52 -18.04
N SER A 435 34.23 -36.85 -16.98
CA SER A 435 33.86 -37.15 -15.59
C SER A 435 33.85 -35.89 -14.73
N ILE A 436 33.28 -35.99 -13.53
CA ILE A 436 33.48 -34.98 -12.49
C ILE A 436 34.92 -35.12 -11.99
N VAL A 437 35.67 -34.02 -12.00
CA VAL A 437 37.09 -34.01 -11.60
C VAL A 437 37.40 -33.03 -10.48
N ALA A 438 36.50 -32.11 -10.18
CA ALA A 438 36.66 -31.13 -9.12
C ALA A 438 35.29 -30.75 -8.55
N ALA A 439 35.30 -29.98 -7.47
CA ALA A 439 34.09 -29.35 -6.96
C ALA A 439 34.41 -28.03 -6.26
N GLU A 440 33.46 -27.10 -6.30
CA GLU A 440 33.54 -25.85 -5.57
C GLU A 440 32.91 -25.98 -4.18
N ALA A 441 33.64 -25.58 -3.14
CA ALA A 441 33.18 -25.51 -1.77
C ALA A 441 32.45 -24.18 -1.50
N LEU A 442 31.17 -24.31 -1.14
CA LEU A 442 30.23 -23.22 -1.01
C LEU A 442 29.60 -23.21 0.39
N ILE A 443 29.91 -22.18 1.16
CA ILE A 443 29.40 -22.03 2.53
C ILE A 443 27.89 -21.77 2.56
N ARG A 444 27.21 -22.29 3.58
CA ARG A 444 25.78 -22.08 3.86
C ARG A 444 25.61 -21.70 5.32
N LEU A 445 24.79 -20.68 5.56
CA LEU A 445 24.39 -20.25 6.90
C LEU A 445 22.90 -20.54 7.09
N LYS A 446 22.58 -21.29 8.15
CA LYS A 446 21.21 -21.53 8.60
C LYS A 446 21.10 -21.03 10.02
N ASP A 447 20.19 -20.09 10.24
CA ASP A 447 19.86 -19.57 11.55
C ASP A 447 18.50 -20.11 12.01
N PRO A 448 18.33 -20.48 13.30
CA PRO A 448 17.06 -20.99 13.81
C PRO A 448 15.88 -20.02 13.68
N LYS A 449 16.12 -18.70 13.72
CA LYS A 449 15.11 -17.64 13.65
C LYS A 449 14.92 -17.13 12.22
N LEU A 450 16.02 -16.88 11.50
CA LEU A 450 16.01 -16.28 10.16
C LEU A 450 15.94 -17.30 9.01
N GLY A 451 16.15 -18.59 9.30
CA GLY A 451 16.20 -19.65 8.30
C GLY A 451 17.50 -19.62 7.50
N PHE A 452 17.41 -19.94 6.21
CA PHE A 452 18.58 -19.90 5.33
C PHE A 452 18.97 -18.46 4.98
N ILE A 453 20.23 -18.10 5.26
CA ILE A 453 20.80 -16.78 4.94
C ILE A 453 21.76 -16.95 3.77
N SER A 454 21.50 -16.23 2.68
CA SER A 454 22.31 -16.31 1.45
C SER A 454 23.75 -15.81 1.69
N PRO A 455 24.78 -16.52 1.17
CA PRO A 455 26.16 -16.03 1.16
C PRO A 455 26.31 -14.64 0.56
N GLU A 456 25.57 -14.33 -0.50
CA GLU A 456 25.55 -12.99 -1.14
C GLU A 456 25.13 -11.87 -0.17
N ILE A 457 24.44 -12.21 0.93
CA ILE A 457 23.99 -11.24 1.95
C ILE A 457 24.96 -11.20 3.12
N PHE A 458 25.36 -12.36 3.66
CA PHE A 458 26.14 -12.38 4.90
C PHE A 458 27.66 -12.26 4.69
N ILE A 459 28.20 -12.66 3.53
CA ILE A 459 29.64 -12.55 3.25
C ILE A 459 30.09 -11.08 3.21
N PRO A 460 29.39 -10.15 2.51
CA PRO A 460 29.77 -8.73 2.54
C PRO A 460 29.71 -8.13 3.96
N LEU A 461 28.75 -8.56 4.78
CA LEU A 461 28.64 -8.14 6.18
C LEU A 461 29.80 -8.71 7.02
N ALA A 462 30.14 -9.98 6.82
CA ALA A 462 31.26 -10.64 7.50
C ALA A 462 32.62 -10.05 7.09
N GLU A 463 32.77 -9.61 5.84
CA GLU A 463 33.95 -8.89 5.36
C GLU A 463 34.09 -7.54 6.05
N ARG A 464 33.02 -6.74 6.09
CA ARG A 464 33.01 -5.41 6.73
C ARG A 464 33.40 -5.46 8.21
N GLU A 465 32.93 -6.50 8.92
CA GLU A 465 33.13 -6.64 10.37
C GLU A 465 34.29 -7.59 10.74
N GLY A 466 35.02 -8.12 9.74
CA GLY A 466 36.20 -8.97 9.93
C GLY A 466 35.93 -10.45 10.24
N TYR A 467 34.68 -10.89 10.39
CA TYR A 467 34.32 -12.29 10.59
C TYR A 467 34.73 -13.20 9.42
N ILE A 468 34.98 -12.64 8.22
CA ILE A 468 35.42 -13.41 7.05
C ILE A 468 36.71 -14.21 7.28
N LEU A 469 37.60 -13.74 8.17
CA LEU A 469 38.85 -14.44 8.50
C LEU A 469 38.57 -15.77 9.21
N GLU A 470 37.73 -15.74 10.24
CA GLU A 470 37.34 -16.94 11.00
C GLU A 470 36.48 -17.89 10.14
N ILE A 471 35.59 -17.33 9.32
CA ILE A 471 34.77 -18.09 8.37
C ILE A 471 35.65 -18.81 7.35
N GLY A 472 36.61 -18.10 6.74
CA GLY A 472 37.50 -18.66 5.75
C GLY A 472 38.35 -19.79 6.31
N ARG A 473 38.88 -19.62 7.53
CA ARG A 473 39.58 -20.68 8.26
C ARG A 473 38.68 -21.90 8.51
N PHE A 474 37.44 -21.68 8.95
CA PHE A 474 36.47 -22.76 9.15
C PHE A 474 36.20 -23.53 7.85
N VAL A 475 35.91 -22.83 6.74
CA VAL A 475 35.65 -23.46 5.45
C VAL A 475 36.85 -24.29 5.01
N PHE A 476 38.05 -23.73 5.13
CA PHE A 476 39.27 -24.42 4.70
C PHE A 476 39.54 -25.69 5.51
N VAL A 477 39.39 -25.64 6.83
CA VAL A 477 39.49 -26.84 7.69
C VAL A 477 38.46 -27.90 7.29
N GLN A 478 37.20 -27.51 7.02
CA GLN A 478 36.17 -28.45 6.60
C GLN A 478 36.47 -29.08 5.23
N VAL A 479 37.04 -28.31 4.30
CA VAL A 479 37.45 -28.82 2.99
C VAL A 479 38.61 -29.80 3.13
N CYS A 480 39.63 -29.48 3.93
CA CYS A 480 40.74 -30.40 4.18
C CYS A 480 40.27 -31.70 4.87
N ASP A 481 39.39 -31.61 5.87
CA ASP A 481 38.78 -32.79 6.50
C ASP A 481 38.00 -33.61 5.48
N PHE A 482 37.19 -32.96 4.65
CA PHE A 482 36.38 -33.63 3.62
C PHE A 482 37.24 -34.39 2.60
N ILE A 483 38.31 -33.76 2.09
CA ILE A 483 39.24 -34.39 1.14
C ILE A 483 39.90 -35.62 1.78
N SER A 484 40.39 -35.48 3.02
CA SER A 484 41.10 -36.54 3.75
C SER A 484 40.17 -37.70 4.11
N LYS A 485 39.03 -37.39 4.74
CA LYS A 485 38.05 -38.36 5.25
C LYS A 485 37.46 -39.25 4.15
N TYR A 486 37.13 -38.67 3.00
CA TYR A 486 36.51 -39.41 1.89
C TYR A 486 37.51 -39.80 0.79
N LYS A 487 38.80 -39.48 0.98
CA LYS A 487 39.89 -39.80 0.06
C LYS A 487 39.56 -39.46 -1.38
N LEU A 488 39.15 -38.21 -1.62
CA LEU A 488 38.54 -37.80 -2.89
C LEU A 488 39.43 -38.05 -4.12
N ALA A 489 40.76 -38.02 -3.96
CA ALA A 489 41.70 -38.40 -5.01
C ALA A 489 41.53 -39.85 -5.50
N GLU A 490 41.27 -40.80 -4.59
CA GLU A 490 40.99 -42.20 -4.95
C GLU A 490 39.66 -42.34 -5.72
N LYS A 491 38.77 -41.35 -5.59
CA LYS A 491 37.48 -41.26 -6.29
C LYS A 491 37.55 -40.44 -7.59
N GLY A 492 38.75 -40.04 -8.03
CA GLY A 492 38.96 -39.31 -9.28
C GLY A 492 38.76 -37.80 -9.19
N ILE A 493 38.55 -37.25 -8.00
CA ILE A 493 38.49 -35.81 -7.76
C ILE A 493 39.92 -35.29 -7.55
N LYS A 494 40.35 -34.44 -8.47
CA LYS A 494 41.70 -33.86 -8.54
C LYS A 494 41.88 -32.80 -7.46
N TYR A 495 40.94 -31.87 -7.35
CA TYR A 495 41.01 -30.75 -6.41
C TYR A 495 39.62 -30.26 -5.96
N ILE A 496 39.59 -29.51 -4.85
CA ILE A 496 38.42 -28.73 -4.42
C ILE A 496 38.75 -27.24 -4.52
N GLU A 497 37.84 -26.48 -5.12
CA GLU A 497 37.92 -25.03 -5.21
C GLU A 497 37.41 -24.38 -3.92
N VAL A 498 38.17 -23.43 -3.37
CA VAL A 498 37.83 -22.72 -2.14
C VAL A 498 37.90 -21.21 -2.38
N ASN A 499 36.78 -20.54 -2.15
CA ASN A 499 36.66 -19.09 -2.26
C ASN A 499 37.58 -18.35 -1.27
N LEU A 500 38.30 -17.34 -1.76
CA LEU A 500 39.25 -16.54 -0.99
C LEU A 500 38.94 -15.04 -1.12
N SER A 501 38.54 -14.43 0.00
CA SER A 501 38.24 -12.99 0.06
C SER A 501 39.50 -12.12 -0.03
N ALA A 502 39.37 -10.93 -0.63
CA ALA A 502 40.40 -9.90 -0.63
C ALA A 502 40.97 -9.60 0.78
N ILE A 503 40.10 -9.56 1.79
CA ILE A 503 40.49 -9.24 3.18
C ILE A 503 41.34 -10.36 3.79
N GLN A 504 41.07 -11.61 3.42
CA GLN A 504 41.91 -12.75 3.82
C GLN A 504 43.29 -12.64 3.17
N CYS A 505 43.35 -12.37 1.86
CA CYS A 505 44.61 -12.20 1.11
C CYS A 505 45.50 -11.07 1.65
N MET A 506 44.96 -10.12 2.41
CA MET A 506 45.74 -9.07 3.06
C MET A 506 46.46 -9.53 4.34
N GLN A 507 46.12 -10.71 4.90
CA GLN A 507 46.79 -11.24 6.08
C GLN A 507 48.16 -11.81 5.69
N TYR A 508 49.25 -11.24 6.23
CA TYR A 508 50.62 -11.64 5.85
C TYR A 508 50.94 -13.12 6.06
N GLU A 509 50.26 -13.80 6.99
CA GLU A 509 50.54 -15.18 7.38
C GLU A 509 49.52 -16.19 6.82
N LEU A 510 48.61 -15.75 5.93
CA LEU A 510 47.52 -16.59 5.41
C LEU A 510 48.03 -17.86 4.75
N ALA A 511 49.01 -17.73 3.86
CA ALA A 511 49.56 -18.88 3.15
C ALA A 511 50.20 -19.88 4.11
N ASP A 512 50.98 -19.40 5.09
CA ASP A 512 51.59 -20.26 6.10
C ASP A 512 50.55 -20.97 6.97
N GLU A 513 49.48 -20.28 7.37
CA GLU A 513 48.37 -20.88 8.12
C GLU A 513 47.72 -22.01 7.32
N PHE A 514 47.36 -21.76 6.06
CA PHE A 514 46.67 -22.73 5.24
C PHE A 514 47.56 -23.92 4.90
N MET A 515 48.84 -23.70 4.60
CA MET A 515 49.81 -24.79 4.42
C MET A 515 49.95 -25.67 5.67
N ASN A 516 49.91 -25.07 6.87
CA ASN A 516 49.92 -25.83 8.11
C ASN A 516 48.64 -26.67 8.30
N ILE A 517 47.46 -26.12 7.97
CA ILE A 517 46.20 -26.86 8.01
C ILE A 517 46.26 -28.04 7.03
N MET A 518 46.68 -27.83 5.78
CA MET A 518 46.82 -28.91 4.79
C MET A 518 47.72 -30.03 5.29
N LYS A 519 48.86 -29.68 5.92
CA LYS A 519 49.79 -30.63 6.50
C LYS A 519 49.16 -31.45 7.64
N GLN A 520 48.30 -30.85 8.47
CA GLN A 520 47.60 -31.56 9.54
C GLN A 520 46.64 -32.64 9.02
N TYR A 521 46.03 -32.40 7.86
CA TYR A 521 45.08 -33.32 7.22
C TYR A 521 45.72 -34.20 6.13
N GLU A 522 47.05 -34.10 5.95
CA GLU A 522 47.83 -34.80 4.93
C GLU A 522 47.35 -34.51 3.49
N ILE A 523 46.92 -33.28 3.22
CA ILE A 523 46.45 -32.84 1.90
C ILE A 523 47.62 -32.36 1.04
N HIS A 524 47.71 -32.90 -0.17
CA HIS A 524 48.72 -32.47 -1.13
C HIS A 524 48.30 -31.12 -1.78
N PRO A 525 49.24 -30.18 -2.02
CA PRO A 525 48.94 -28.85 -2.59
C PRO A 525 48.03 -28.84 -3.82
N ASN A 526 48.26 -29.74 -4.77
CA ASN A 526 47.45 -29.88 -5.99
C ASN A 526 46.01 -30.36 -5.79
N GLN A 527 45.60 -30.66 -4.55
CA GLN A 527 44.22 -31.03 -4.21
C GLN A 527 43.37 -29.82 -3.80
N ILE A 528 43.97 -28.64 -3.78
CA ILE A 528 43.29 -27.37 -3.49
C ILE A 528 43.50 -26.43 -4.68
N ASN A 529 42.46 -25.69 -5.02
CA ASN A 529 42.53 -24.53 -5.89
C ASN A 529 41.87 -23.35 -5.17
N PHE A 530 42.53 -22.20 -5.04
CA PHE A 530 41.88 -21.02 -4.45
C PHE A 530 41.26 -20.14 -5.51
N GLU A 531 40.04 -19.68 -5.22
CA GLU A 531 39.28 -18.81 -6.11
C GLU A 531 39.35 -17.38 -5.62
N ILE A 532 39.73 -16.47 -6.51
CA ILE A 532 39.82 -15.05 -6.20
C ILE A 532 38.95 -14.30 -7.20
N THR A 533 37.98 -13.54 -6.69
CA THR A 533 37.13 -12.71 -7.55
C THR A 533 37.93 -11.59 -8.21
N GLU A 534 37.47 -11.13 -9.38
CA GLU A 534 38.12 -10.02 -10.10
C GLU A 534 38.34 -8.79 -9.21
N THR A 535 37.33 -8.41 -8.41
CA THR A 535 37.40 -7.27 -7.48
C THR A 535 38.47 -7.47 -6.41
N SER A 536 38.63 -8.70 -5.91
CA SER A 536 39.66 -9.03 -4.92
C SER A 536 41.06 -8.93 -5.52
N ALA A 537 41.24 -9.37 -6.77
CA ALA A 537 42.49 -9.22 -7.50
C ALA A 537 42.87 -7.74 -7.76
N MET A 538 41.89 -6.83 -7.87
CA MET A 538 42.14 -5.39 -8.02
C MET A 538 42.82 -4.76 -6.80
N THR A 539 42.66 -5.36 -5.62
CA THR A 539 43.17 -4.81 -4.38
C THR A 539 44.63 -5.21 -4.19
N THR A 540 45.48 -4.84 -5.15
CA THR A 540 46.89 -5.24 -5.18
C THR A 540 47.66 -4.49 -4.09
N ASN A 541 47.87 -5.17 -2.96
CA ASN A 541 48.80 -4.79 -1.90
C ASN A 541 49.92 -5.84 -1.83
N ALA A 542 51.09 -5.48 -1.31
CA ALA A 542 52.25 -6.37 -1.19
C ALA A 542 51.90 -7.70 -0.50
N ALA A 543 51.03 -7.69 0.52
CA ALA A 543 50.58 -8.89 1.21
C ALA A 543 49.82 -9.87 0.29
N VAL A 544 48.95 -9.36 -0.60
CA VAL A 544 48.18 -10.18 -1.55
C VAL A 544 49.12 -10.89 -2.52
N SER A 545 50.07 -10.16 -3.11
CA SER A 545 51.05 -10.74 -4.01
C SER A 545 51.96 -11.77 -3.31
N LEU A 546 52.34 -11.52 -2.06
CA LEU A 546 53.13 -12.47 -1.26
C LEU A 546 52.37 -13.77 -1.03
N ASN A 547 51.10 -13.71 -0.62
CA ASN A 547 50.28 -14.90 -0.40
C ASN A 547 50.02 -15.67 -1.69
N ILE A 548 49.66 -14.98 -2.78
CA ILE A 548 49.43 -15.59 -4.10
C ILE A 548 50.69 -16.32 -4.57
N ASN A 549 51.86 -15.68 -4.53
CA ASN A 549 53.10 -16.32 -4.95
C ASN A 549 53.47 -17.47 -4.02
N SER A 550 53.27 -17.34 -2.71
CA SER A 550 53.53 -18.42 -1.76
C SER A 550 52.67 -19.66 -2.05
N PHE A 551 51.39 -19.49 -2.37
CA PHE A 551 50.54 -20.62 -2.77
C PHE A 551 51.05 -21.31 -4.03
N VAL A 552 51.38 -20.53 -5.06
CA VAL A 552 51.89 -21.06 -6.34
C VAL A 552 53.25 -21.74 -6.18
N ASP A 553 54.19 -21.16 -5.43
CA ASP A 553 55.51 -21.73 -5.16
C ASP A 553 55.42 -23.06 -4.40
N ASN A 554 54.34 -23.26 -3.64
CA ASN A 554 54.03 -24.52 -2.96
C ASN A 554 53.19 -25.49 -3.80
N GLY A 555 52.86 -25.15 -5.05
CA GLY A 555 52.15 -26.01 -5.99
C GLY A 555 50.63 -26.03 -5.82
N ILE A 556 50.04 -24.95 -5.30
CA ILE A 556 48.59 -24.74 -5.25
C ILE A 556 48.16 -23.92 -6.46
N ASP A 557 47.13 -24.39 -7.16
CA ASP A 557 46.54 -23.69 -8.30
C ASP A 557 45.62 -22.54 -7.84
N LEU A 558 45.46 -21.54 -8.71
CA LEU A 558 44.60 -20.38 -8.46
C LEU A 558 43.67 -20.14 -9.65
N SER A 559 42.38 -19.91 -9.36
CA SER A 559 41.36 -19.52 -10.33
C SER A 559 40.98 -18.04 -10.17
N LEU A 560 40.79 -17.38 -11.32
CA LEU A 560 40.14 -16.07 -11.38
C LEU A 560 38.63 -16.27 -11.53
N ASP A 561 37.88 -15.87 -10.52
CA ASP A 561 36.44 -16.06 -10.43
C ASP A 561 35.64 -14.84 -10.92
N ASP A 562 34.36 -15.06 -11.27
CA ASP A 562 33.40 -14.03 -11.72
C ASP A 562 33.86 -13.19 -12.94
N TYR A 563 34.73 -13.72 -13.80
CA TYR A 563 35.30 -12.95 -14.90
C TYR A 563 34.22 -12.48 -15.88
N GLY A 564 34.03 -11.16 -15.98
CA GLY A 564 33.08 -10.53 -16.91
C GLY A 564 31.93 -9.74 -16.31
N THR A 565 31.77 -9.77 -14.98
CA THR A 565 30.69 -9.06 -14.25
C THR A 565 31.08 -7.64 -13.83
N GLY A 566 32.40 -7.34 -13.78
CA GLY A 566 32.97 -6.06 -13.37
C GLY A 566 33.72 -5.30 -14.48
N TYR A 567 34.73 -4.52 -14.09
CA TYR A 567 35.62 -3.78 -15.01
C TYR A 567 36.67 -4.72 -15.62
N SER A 568 36.25 -5.77 -16.34
CA SER A 568 37.09 -6.85 -16.91
C SER A 568 38.50 -6.40 -17.28
N ASN A 569 39.42 -6.50 -16.32
CA ASN A 569 40.75 -5.97 -16.48
C ASN A 569 41.68 -7.08 -16.98
N ILE A 570 41.88 -7.06 -18.30
CA ILE A 570 42.76 -8.00 -19.00
C ILE A 570 44.17 -8.05 -18.39
N SER A 571 44.61 -7.00 -17.67
CA SER A 571 45.92 -7.00 -17.02
C SER A 571 46.14 -8.10 -15.99
N TYR A 572 45.08 -8.56 -15.32
CA TYR A 572 45.21 -9.64 -14.33
C TYR A 572 45.56 -10.98 -14.98
N LEU A 573 45.07 -11.22 -16.20
CA LEU A 573 45.30 -12.46 -16.92
C LEU A 573 46.77 -12.68 -17.33
N TYR A 574 47.59 -11.62 -17.33
CA TYR A 574 49.02 -11.74 -17.65
C TYR A 574 49.97 -11.29 -16.53
N HIS A 575 49.47 -10.72 -15.43
CA HIS A 575 50.28 -10.32 -14.28
C HIS A 575 50.16 -11.24 -13.07
N LEU A 576 49.03 -11.94 -12.92
CA LEU A 576 48.80 -12.86 -11.80
C LEU A 576 48.90 -14.30 -12.29
N PRO A 577 49.47 -15.21 -11.48
CA PRO A 577 49.75 -16.59 -11.87
C PRO A 577 48.49 -17.48 -11.79
N PHE A 578 47.39 -17.05 -12.43
CA PHE A 578 46.17 -17.84 -12.51
C PHE A 578 46.29 -18.91 -13.59
N SER A 579 45.98 -20.16 -13.25
CA SER A 579 45.94 -21.28 -14.21
C SER A 579 44.53 -21.51 -14.76
N ILE A 580 43.50 -21.02 -14.06
CA ILE A 580 42.09 -21.20 -14.40
C ILE A 580 41.37 -19.84 -14.48
N ILE A 581 40.50 -19.67 -15.47
CA ILE A 581 39.54 -18.57 -15.56
C ILE A 581 38.11 -19.12 -15.52
N LYS A 582 37.29 -18.59 -14.61
CA LYS A 582 35.87 -18.93 -14.50
C LYS A 582 35.03 -17.84 -15.14
N ILE A 583 34.28 -18.22 -16.16
CA ILE A 583 33.40 -17.32 -16.91
C ILE A 583 32.02 -17.35 -16.25
N ASP A 584 31.61 -16.19 -15.71
CA ASP A 584 30.32 -16.05 -15.04
C ASP A 584 29.12 -16.37 -15.96
N LYS A 585 28.08 -16.92 -15.34
CA LYS A 585 26.84 -17.34 -15.99
C LYS A 585 26.18 -16.23 -16.82
N SER A 586 26.32 -14.96 -16.42
CA SER A 586 25.67 -13.84 -17.12
C SER A 586 26.19 -13.68 -18.54
N ILE A 587 27.47 -14.00 -18.81
CA ILE A 587 28.03 -13.97 -20.17
C ILE A 587 27.43 -15.10 -21.00
N LEU A 588 27.40 -16.33 -20.47
CA LEU A 588 26.83 -17.48 -21.15
C LEU A 588 25.36 -17.23 -21.53
N TRP A 589 24.56 -16.80 -20.55
CA TRP A 589 23.12 -16.58 -20.74
C TRP A 589 22.83 -15.40 -21.67
N SER A 590 23.68 -14.37 -21.66
CA SER A 590 23.60 -13.26 -22.62
C SER A 590 23.97 -13.71 -24.03
N ALA A 591 24.97 -14.58 -24.16
CA ALA A 591 25.40 -15.13 -25.44
C ALA A 591 24.35 -16.01 -26.12
N ASP A 592 23.37 -16.54 -25.38
CA ASP A 592 22.25 -17.30 -25.96
C ASP A 592 21.20 -16.39 -26.61
N LYS A 593 21.12 -15.13 -26.18
CA LYS A 593 20.09 -14.17 -26.65
C LYS A 593 20.66 -13.09 -27.56
N ASN A 594 21.97 -12.87 -27.56
CA ASN A 594 22.60 -11.73 -28.22
C ASN A 594 23.86 -12.15 -29.01
N ALA A 595 23.86 -11.88 -30.32
CA ALA A 595 24.98 -12.21 -31.21
C ALA A 595 26.30 -11.51 -30.83
N LYS A 596 26.26 -10.28 -30.31
CA LYS A 596 27.46 -9.57 -29.83
C LYS A 596 28.01 -10.23 -28.56
N ALA A 597 27.15 -10.63 -27.62
CA ALA A 597 27.57 -11.37 -26.44
C ALA A 597 28.19 -12.72 -26.83
N ASN A 598 27.64 -13.39 -27.85
CA ASN A 598 28.20 -14.63 -28.38
C ASN A 598 29.61 -14.45 -28.98
N ILE A 599 29.83 -13.39 -29.77
CA ILE A 599 31.17 -13.04 -30.28
C ILE A 599 32.14 -12.75 -29.13
N THR A 600 31.66 -12.05 -28.10
CA THR A 600 32.47 -11.70 -26.92
C THR A 600 32.92 -12.97 -26.18
N LEU A 601 32.00 -13.89 -25.91
CA LEU A 601 32.30 -15.19 -25.30
C LEU A 601 33.37 -15.96 -26.09
N ALA A 602 33.21 -16.07 -27.41
CA ALA A 602 34.19 -16.74 -28.27
C ALA A 602 35.59 -16.09 -28.24
N ASN A 603 35.65 -14.76 -28.13
CA ASN A 603 36.92 -14.03 -28.02
C ASN A 603 37.59 -14.22 -26.66
N ILE A 604 36.82 -14.25 -25.57
CA ILE A 604 37.33 -14.58 -24.22
C ILE A 604 37.98 -15.97 -24.25
N PHE A 605 37.30 -16.95 -24.84
CA PHE A 605 37.84 -18.30 -25.02
C PHE A 605 39.15 -18.31 -25.78
N ASN A 606 39.20 -17.66 -26.95
CA ASN A 606 40.41 -17.59 -27.76
C ASN A 606 41.58 -16.92 -27.03
N MET A 607 41.31 -15.92 -26.19
CA MET A 607 42.32 -15.24 -25.39
C MET A 607 42.85 -16.14 -24.28
N ALA A 608 41.96 -16.70 -23.45
CA ALA A 608 42.34 -17.57 -22.33
C ALA A 608 43.19 -18.76 -22.81
N LYS A 609 42.80 -19.41 -23.91
CA LYS A 609 43.59 -20.50 -24.51
C LYS A 609 44.98 -20.08 -24.99
N LYS A 610 45.14 -18.85 -25.50
CA LYS A 610 46.45 -18.32 -25.92
C LYS A 610 47.35 -17.94 -24.75
N LEU A 611 46.75 -17.69 -23.59
CA LEU A 611 47.45 -17.44 -22.33
C LEU A 611 47.73 -18.74 -21.55
N ASP A 612 47.46 -19.90 -22.17
CA ASP A 612 47.63 -21.23 -21.55
C ASP A 612 46.78 -21.43 -20.28
N MET A 613 45.62 -20.75 -20.21
CA MET A 613 44.68 -20.89 -19.11
C MET A 613 43.59 -21.92 -19.43
N HIS A 614 43.20 -22.66 -18.40
CA HIS A 614 42.00 -23.50 -18.44
C HIS A 614 40.74 -22.68 -18.22
N ILE A 615 39.64 -23.07 -18.85
CA ILE A 615 38.37 -22.34 -18.80
C ILE A 615 37.31 -23.20 -18.14
N VAL A 616 36.74 -22.66 -17.05
CA VAL A 616 35.49 -23.14 -16.45
C VAL A 616 34.38 -22.19 -16.88
N VAL A 617 33.25 -22.71 -17.34
CA VAL A 617 32.05 -21.89 -17.54
C VAL A 617 31.00 -22.26 -16.52
N GLU A 618 30.49 -21.23 -15.84
CA GLU A 618 29.50 -21.37 -14.78
C GLU A 618 28.06 -21.20 -15.29
N GLY A 619 27.12 -21.69 -14.48
CA GLY A 619 25.69 -21.58 -14.76
C GLY A 619 25.25 -22.31 -16.03
N VAL A 620 25.87 -23.44 -16.36
CA VAL A 620 25.42 -24.33 -17.43
C VAL A 620 24.13 -25.04 -17.00
N GLU A 621 23.03 -24.78 -17.71
CA GLU A 621 21.70 -25.29 -17.37
C GLU A 621 21.04 -26.09 -18.50
N THR A 622 21.49 -25.96 -19.76
CA THR A 622 20.83 -26.60 -20.91
C THR A 622 21.80 -27.39 -21.79
N GLU A 623 21.25 -28.39 -22.50
CA GLU A 623 22.01 -29.15 -23.51
C GLU A 623 22.55 -28.27 -24.65
N GLU A 624 21.81 -27.23 -25.03
CA GLU A 624 22.23 -26.30 -26.08
C GLU A 624 23.47 -25.51 -25.66
N GLN A 625 23.52 -25.07 -24.40
CA GLN A 625 24.71 -24.44 -23.82
C GLN A 625 25.90 -25.40 -23.83
N ILE A 626 25.71 -26.67 -23.46
CA ILE A 626 26.77 -27.67 -23.49
C ILE A 626 27.32 -27.86 -24.91
N LYS A 627 26.47 -28.09 -25.91
CA LYS A 627 26.91 -28.27 -27.31
C LYS A 627 27.73 -27.07 -27.79
N LYS A 628 27.30 -25.85 -27.44
CA LYS A 628 28.00 -24.62 -27.75
C LYS A 628 29.37 -24.55 -27.07
N LEU A 629 29.45 -24.83 -25.78
CA LEU A 629 30.71 -24.77 -25.03
C LEU A 629 31.69 -25.87 -25.45
N ILE A 630 31.21 -27.07 -25.81
CA ILE A 630 32.02 -28.12 -26.44
C ILE A 630 32.61 -27.63 -27.76
N SER A 631 31.81 -26.96 -28.59
CA SER A 631 32.29 -26.39 -29.87
C SER A 631 33.38 -25.32 -29.69
N LEU A 632 33.34 -24.61 -28.56
CA LEU A 632 34.35 -23.63 -28.15
C LEU A 632 35.56 -24.26 -27.44
N LYS A 633 35.59 -25.58 -27.27
CA LYS A 633 36.65 -26.33 -26.58
C LYS A 633 36.85 -25.90 -25.13
N CYS A 634 35.74 -25.70 -24.41
CA CYS A 634 35.73 -25.47 -22.96
C CYS A 634 36.36 -26.65 -22.22
N ASP A 635 37.16 -26.38 -21.19
CA ASP A 635 37.81 -27.44 -20.41
C ASP A 635 36.84 -28.01 -19.36
N TYR A 636 36.13 -27.12 -18.68
CA TYR A 636 35.30 -27.47 -17.54
C TYR A 636 33.91 -26.84 -17.59
N PHE A 637 32.92 -27.55 -17.05
CA PHE A 637 31.55 -27.06 -16.88
C PHE A 637 31.15 -27.10 -15.42
N GLN A 638 30.47 -26.05 -14.98
CA GLN A 638 29.83 -25.98 -13.68
C GLN A 638 28.42 -25.41 -13.84
N GLY A 639 27.42 -26.07 -13.26
CA GLY A 639 26.05 -25.58 -13.36
C GLY A 639 25.00 -26.62 -13.00
N TYR A 640 23.75 -26.16 -12.96
CA TYR A 640 22.62 -26.96 -12.49
C TYR A 640 22.22 -28.08 -13.45
N TYR A 641 22.73 -28.07 -14.69
CA TYR A 641 22.58 -29.22 -15.58
C TYR A 641 23.19 -30.50 -14.96
N PHE A 642 24.34 -30.37 -14.30
CA PHE A 642 24.99 -31.49 -13.63
C PHE A 642 24.43 -31.68 -12.23
N SER A 643 24.60 -30.68 -11.37
CA SER A 643 24.06 -30.69 -10.02
C SER A 643 24.01 -29.28 -9.43
N LYS A 644 23.08 -29.09 -8.50
CA LYS A 644 23.14 -27.97 -7.57
C LYS A 644 24.24 -28.24 -6.52
N PRO A 645 24.68 -27.22 -5.77
CA PRO A 645 25.50 -27.46 -4.59
C PRO A 645 24.80 -28.43 -3.63
N ILE A 646 25.50 -29.47 -3.19
CA ILE A 646 24.96 -30.54 -2.33
C ILE A 646 25.87 -30.80 -1.11
N PRO A 647 25.34 -31.30 0.02
CA PRO A 647 26.17 -31.63 1.19
C PRO A 647 27.25 -32.67 0.87
N GLY A 648 28.35 -32.68 1.63
CA GLY A 648 29.51 -33.55 1.37
C GLY A 648 29.18 -35.04 1.17
N GLU A 649 28.35 -35.63 2.03
CA GLU A 649 27.95 -37.05 1.87
C GLU A 649 27.14 -37.29 0.58
N ALA A 650 26.25 -36.36 0.24
CA ALA A 650 25.49 -36.42 -1.00
C ALA A 650 26.39 -36.23 -2.22
N PHE A 651 27.43 -35.39 -2.12
CA PHE A 651 28.44 -35.24 -3.17
C PHE A 651 29.20 -36.54 -3.41
N VAL A 652 29.68 -37.20 -2.36
CA VAL A 652 30.39 -38.49 -2.49
C VAL A 652 29.51 -39.55 -3.13
N LYS A 653 28.23 -39.60 -2.76
CA LYS A 653 27.27 -40.50 -3.42
C LYS A 653 27.06 -40.13 -4.89
N TYR A 654 26.92 -38.84 -5.19
CA TYR A 654 26.70 -38.35 -6.54
C TYR A 654 27.85 -38.71 -7.49
N ILE A 655 29.11 -38.62 -7.04
CA ILE A 655 30.27 -39.00 -7.86
C ILE A 655 30.37 -40.51 -8.08
N ASP A 656 30.02 -41.32 -7.07
CA ASP A 656 30.03 -42.79 -7.18
C ASP A 656 28.93 -43.31 -8.13
N GLU A 657 27.82 -42.58 -8.25
CA GLU A 657 26.67 -42.91 -9.11
C GLU A 657 26.65 -42.12 -10.43
N PHE A 658 27.67 -41.32 -10.73
CA PHE A 658 27.67 -40.41 -11.87
C PHE A 658 27.59 -41.15 -13.20
N VAL A 659 26.60 -40.80 -14.03
CA VAL A 659 26.43 -41.30 -15.39
C VAL A 659 26.64 -40.17 -16.39
N LEU A 660 27.52 -40.39 -17.36
CA LEU A 660 27.83 -39.42 -18.41
C LEU A 660 26.57 -39.09 -19.24
N PRO A 661 26.15 -37.82 -19.32
CA PRO A 661 25.03 -37.41 -20.17
C PRO A 661 25.31 -37.63 -21.66
N GLU A 662 24.30 -38.03 -22.45
CA GLU A 662 24.48 -38.33 -23.88
C GLU A 662 25.00 -37.14 -24.69
N VAL A 663 24.60 -35.91 -24.32
CA VAL A 663 25.07 -34.69 -24.98
C VAL A 663 26.58 -34.44 -24.81
N CYS A 664 27.20 -35.07 -23.82
CA CYS A 664 28.62 -34.98 -23.51
C CYS A 664 29.46 -36.14 -24.10
N MET A 665 28.81 -37.13 -24.71
CA MET A 665 29.48 -38.22 -25.44
C MET A 665 30.05 -37.72 -26.75
#